data_AF-A0A2E7W0S1-F1
#
_entry.id   AF-A0A2E7W0S1-F1
#
_cell.length_a   1.000
_cell.length_b   1.000
_cell.length_c   1.000
_cell.angle_alpha   90.00
_cell.angle_beta   90.00
_cell.angle_gamma   90.00
#
_symmetry.space_group_name_H-M   'P 1'
#
loop_
_entity.id
_entity.type
_entity.pdbx_description
1 polymer ?
#
loop_
_entity_poly.entity_id
_entity_poly.type
_entity_poly.pdbx_seq_one_letter_code
_entity_poly.pdbx_strand_id
1 'polypeptide(L)'
;MNKDKLWYLIFCFCLLTSSVSIADAFYDFPFDSDVSQLQGEVRAVERKSSIDISKHLTINDVDGIVRRAAAEAASNGTDNAVIAVSDRVGNILAVYAMDPDNLPLVTISSGRNIPIGNGLESLVLDIAPLAAISKALTGAYLSSSGNAFSTRTASQIVQENFNPGEVGQFGGPLFGVQFSQLPCSDLTRFGEDLGGGPRRSPLGLSADPGGFPLYKGDTVVGGIGVIADGVYGLDLSISDFDRNLDELIAVAGQQGFEPPEDIKGHRITVEGKFFRYSDVDSSFLTTSNGGSAFQLNIINYIGVAGYLPLGRRAGTAYGSLESGLRADNGGVFADINSFILDDGLGNNRYAPSASLVPSPNNGGMTAGEVREILKQALILAFRSRAQIRRPLGSHAQVTVSIVDSEANILAIARTPDAPIFGTDVSLQKARTATFASRRTTAAELSAIDEIDLIPGVIKVPSLKVYVDAVKAFVGPTALSDGVAFADRSGGNLSRPFFPDGINGNEHGPFSKPFAVWSPFNVGLQLDLVLADIVARLDGSPPPPQGCTALPQSSAGPGPLPTRLANGLQIFPGSVPIFRGTELVGGIGVSGDGIDQDDMFSFLGLHNAGIILGSGIGNAPKELRADNIVVKGVNLRYVNCPFTPFLDSLEQAVCSGK
;
A
#
# COMPACT_ATOMS: atom_id res chain seq x y z
N MET A 1 -21.52 58.77 -17.27
CA MET A 1 -20.52 58.81 -18.37
C MET A 1 -19.71 57.51 -18.33
N ASN A 2 -19.60 56.85 -19.49
CA ASN A 2 -19.01 55.52 -19.85
C ASN A 2 -17.65 55.19 -19.16
N LYS A 3 -17.31 53.96 -18.75
CA LYS A 3 -17.31 52.55 -19.28
C LYS A 3 -15.92 52.09 -19.78
N ASP A 4 -15.41 51.05 -19.10
CA ASP A 4 -14.70 49.86 -19.59
C ASP A 4 -13.24 49.88 -20.12
N LYS A 5 -12.35 49.25 -19.33
CA LYS A 5 -11.50 48.05 -19.60
C LYS A 5 -10.53 47.98 -20.81
N LEU A 6 -9.30 47.51 -20.49
CA LEU A 6 -8.61 46.28 -21.00
C LEU A 6 -7.43 46.32 -22.03
N TRP A 7 -6.43 45.48 -21.69
CA TRP A 7 -5.50 44.63 -22.49
C TRP A 7 -4.24 45.18 -23.21
N TYR A 8 -3.07 44.70 -22.72
CA TYR A 8 -2.04 43.85 -23.36
C TYR A 8 -0.98 44.37 -24.37
N LEU A 9 0.27 44.18 -23.93
CA LEU A 9 1.35 43.29 -24.46
C LEU A 9 2.18 43.66 -25.72
N ILE A 10 3.48 43.25 -25.63
CA ILE A 10 4.42 42.78 -26.70
C ILE A 10 5.18 43.88 -27.44
N PHE A 11 6.47 43.80 -27.80
CA PHE A 11 7.69 43.00 -27.53
C PHE A 11 8.76 43.51 -28.55
N CYS A 12 10.04 43.24 -28.30
CA CYS A 12 11.11 42.99 -29.29
C CYS A 12 11.87 44.18 -29.95
N PHE A 13 13.22 44.16 -29.97
CA PHE A 13 14.04 43.63 -31.11
C PHE A 13 15.57 43.88 -30.98
N CYS A 14 16.33 43.06 -31.75
CA CYS A 14 17.64 43.28 -32.43
C CYS A 14 18.90 42.54 -31.89
N LEU A 15 19.82 41.96 -32.70
CA LEU A 15 19.95 41.63 -34.14
C LEU A 15 21.34 40.96 -34.40
N LEU A 16 21.56 40.46 -35.64
CA LEU A 16 22.79 40.15 -36.42
C LEU A 16 22.97 38.64 -36.75
N THR A 17 22.58 38.08 -37.91
CA THR A 17 22.87 38.27 -39.37
C THR A 17 24.14 37.59 -39.90
N SER A 18 23.96 36.61 -40.80
CA SER A 18 24.71 36.46 -42.05
C SER A 18 23.94 35.54 -43.03
N SER A 19 24.09 35.81 -44.32
CA SER A 19 23.09 35.68 -45.40
C SER A 19 23.45 34.67 -46.50
N VAL A 20 22.46 33.93 -47.02
CA VAL A 20 22.37 33.43 -48.42
C VAL A 20 20.88 33.46 -48.85
N SER A 21 20.60 33.99 -50.04
CA SER A 21 19.29 34.05 -50.73
C SER A 21 19.35 33.06 -51.91
N ILE A 22 18.29 32.35 -52.32
CA ILE A 22 17.19 32.82 -53.18
C ILE A 22 16.10 31.72 -53.23
N ALA A 23 14.86 32.18 -53.38
CA ALA A 23 13.63 31.41 -53.57
C ALA A 23 13.62 30.52 -54.81
N ASP A 24 13.05 29.32 -54.69
CA ASP A 24 11.99 28.75 -55.55
C ASP A 24 11.85 27.24 -55.27
N ALA A 25 10.81 26.84 -54.52
CA ALA A 25 10.14 25.54 -54.60
C ALA A 25 9.13 25.42 -53.44
N PHE A 26 7.96 26.03 -53.61
CA PHE A 26 6.74 25.43 -53.07
C PHE A 26 6.48 24.16 -53.90
N TYR A 27 6.56 22.99 -53.28
CA TYR A 27 5.77 21.76 -53.48
C TYR A 27 6.53 20.54 -52.94
N ASP A 28 5.79 19.66 -52.25
CA ASP A 28 6.13 18.31 -51.78
C ASP A 28 7.13 18.14 -50.62
N PHE A 29 6.60 18.23 -49.40
CA PHE A 29 6.99 17.30 -48.33
C PHE A 29 5.88 16.26 -48.16
N PRO A 30 6.18 14.96 -48.26
CA PRO A 30 5.17 13.94 -48.03
C PRO A 30 4.91 13.86 -46.53
N PHE A 31 3.74 14.34 -46.11
CA PHE A 31 3.06 13.80 -44.94
C PHE A 31 2.63 12.38 -45.32
N ASP A 32 3.56 11.42 -45.22
CA ASP A 32 3.17 10.02 -45.19
C ASP A 32 3.01 9.59 -43.74
N SER A 33 1.80 9.16 -43.45
CA SER A 33 1.32 8.71 -42.17
C SER A 33 2.01 7.42 -41.78
N ASP A 34 2.90 7.47 -40.78
CA ASP A 34 3.33 6.25 -40.11
C ASP A 34 2.75 6.16 -38.68
N VAL A 35 1.42 6.21 -38.62
CA VAL A 35 0.64 5.75 -37.47
C VAL A 35 0.97 4.28 -37.17
N SER A 36 1.51 3.53 -38.14
CA SER A 36 1.91 2.13 -37.99
C SER A 36 3.23 1.97 -37.20
N GLN A 37 4.16 2.92 -37.28
CA GLN A 37 5.38 2.95 -36.44
C GLN A 37 5.06 3.27 -34.98
N LEU A 38 4.19 4.26 -34.71
CA LEU A 38 3.73 4.58 -33.35
C LEU A 38 2.87 3.45 -32.77
N GLN A 39 1.99 2.84 -33.57
CA GLN A 39 1.28 1.61 -33.18
C GLN A 39 2.23 0.42 -33.02
N GLY A 40 3.35 0.38 -33.75
CA GLY A 40 4.39 -0.63 -33.65
C GLY A 40 5.20 -0.52 -32.37
N GLU A 41 5.50 0.70 -31.91
CA GLU A 41 6.13 0.97 -30.62
C GLU A 41 5.17 0.73 -29.46
N VAL A 42 3.88 1.12 -29.58
CA VAL A 42 2.84 0.77 -28.60
C VAL A 42 2.63 -0.75 -28.53
N ARG A 43 2.62 -1.46 -29.65
CA ARG A 43 2.57 -2.95 -29.70
C ARG A 43 3.86 -3.63 -29.24
N ALA A 44 5.00 -2.95 -29.29
CA ALA A 44 6.26 -3.44 -28.74
C ALA A 44 6.31 -3.25 -27.21
N VAL A 45 5.70 -2.19 -26.69
CA VAL A 45 5.47 -1.98 -25.25
C VAL A 45 4.42 -2.98 -24.70
N GLU A 46 3.36 -3.29 -25.46
CA GLU A 46 2.38 -4.34 -25.11
C GLU A 46 3.01 -5.73 -24.99
N ARG A 47 4.13 -6.01 -25.68
CA ARG A 47 4.83 -7.30 -25.59
C ARG A 47 5.69 -7.47 -24.34
N LYS A 48 5.86 -6.44 -23.51
CA LYS A 48 6.64 -6.50 -22.26
C LYS A 48 5.81 -6.77 -21.00
N SER A 49 4.49 -6.90 -21.09
CA SER A 49 3.62 -7.12 -19.91
C SER A 49 3.31 -8.59 -19.60
N SER A 50 4.04 -9.56 -20.18
CA SER A 50 3.92 -10.96 -19.77
C SER A 50 4.81 -11.23 -18.57
N ILE A 51 4.20 -11.56 -17.43
CA ILE A 51 4.95 -12.03 -16.25
C ILE A 51 5.72 -13.29 -16.63
N ASP A 52 7.04 -13.24 -16.45
CA ASP A 52 7.94 -14.36 -16.75
C ASP A 52 7.98 -15.34 -15.58
N ILE A 53 7.15 -16.39 -15.68
CA ILE A 53 7.04 -17.46 -14.68
C ILE A 53 8.31 -18.33 -14.57
N SER A 54 9.34 -18.11 -15.39
CA SER A 54 10.64 -18.77 -15.20
C SER A 54 11.49 -18.10 -14.11
N LYS A 55 11.21 -16.83 -13.80
CA LYS A 55 12.01 -16.03 -12.86
C LYS A 55 11.52 -16.19 -11.43
N HIS A 56 12.34 -16.84 -10.62
CA HIS A 56 12.18 -16.97 -9.17
C HIS A 56 13.56 -17.07 -8.53
N LEU A 57 13.66 -16.88 -7.21
CA LEU A 57 14.91 -17.07 -6.47
C LEU A 57 15.17 -18.57 -6.27
N THR A 58 16.32 -19.06 -6.75
CA THR A 58 16.81 -20.41 -6.46
C THR A 58 17.47 -20.45 -5.08
N ILE A 59 17.69 -21.64 -4.52
CA ILE A 59 18.41 -21.79 -3.26
C ILE A 59 19.84 -21.21 -3.33
N ASN A 60 20.50 -21.30 -4.49
CA ASN A 60 21.83 -20.74 -4.72
C ASN A 60 21.79 -19.20 -4.75
N ASP A 61 20.72 -18.62 -5.31
CA ASP A 61 20.51 -17.17 -5.27
C ASP A 61 20.37 -16.69 -3.82
N VAL A 62 19.56 -17.38 -3.02
CA VAL A 62 19.36 -17.09 -1.59
C VAL A 62 20.68 -17.17 -0.83
N ASP A 63 21.46 -18.24 -1.01
CA ASP A 63 22.80 -18.35 -0.43
C ASP A 63 23.73 -17.24 -0.90
N GLY A 64 23.65 -16.83 -2.17
CA GLY A 64 24.41 -15.71 -2.73
C GLY A 64 24.11 -14.37 -2.03
N ILE A 65 22.82 -14.06 -1.89
CA ILE A 65 22.31 -12.84 -1.26
C ILE A 65 22.75 -12.78 0.20
N VAL A 66 22.49 -13.84 0.97
CA VAL A 66 22.84 -13.90 2.39
C VAL A 66 24.36 -13.82 2.60
N ARG A 67 25.16 -14.49 1.76
CA ARG A 67 26.63 -14.44 1.83
C ARG A 67 27.17 -13.02 1.68
N ARG A 68 26.68 -12.26 0.70
CA ARG A 68 27.13 -10.89 0.46
C ARG A 68 26.78 -9.97 1.63
N ALA A 69 25.55 -10.06 2.12
CA ALA A 69 25.09 -9.31 3.27
C ALA A 69 25.92 -9.66 4.53
N ALA A 70 26.05 -10.94 4.87
CA ALA A 70 26.81 -11.37 6.05
C ALA A 70 28.30 -11.00 5.96
N ALA A 71 28.90 -11.06 4.77
CA ALA A 71 30.26 -10.60 4.54
C ALA A 71 30.43 -9.09 4.80
N GLU A 72 29.47 -8.28 4.33
CA GLU A 72 29.50 -6.83 4.55
C GLU A 72 29.30 -6.47 6.02
N ALA A 73 28.37 -7.15 6.70
CA ALA A 73 28.17 -7.00 8.14
C ALA A 73 29.46 -7.30 8.92
N ALA A 74 30.10 -8.45 8.64
CA ALA A 74 31.37 -8.82 9.27
C ALA A 74 32.48 -7.80 8.96
N SER A 75 32.54 -7.29 7.73
CA SER A 75 33.53 -6.29 7.32
C SER A 75 33.31 -4.92 7.98
N ASN A 76 32.10 -4.61 8.43
CA ASN A 76 31.78 -3.42 9.23
C ASN A 76 31.83 -3.70 10.74
N GLY A 77 32.36 -4.85 11.16
CA GLY A 77 32.56 -5.19 12.57
C GLY A 77 31.29 -5.64 13.30
N THR A 78 30.27 -6.09 12.56
CA THR A 78 29.03 -6.64 13.13
C THR A 78 29.01 -8.16 12.97
N ASP A 79 28.85 -8.87 14.07
CA ASP A 79 28.87 -10.34 14.14
C ASP A 79 27.50 -10.95 14.47
N ASN A 80 26.47 -10.14 14.73
CA ASN A 80 25.14 -10.60 15.11
C ASN A 80 24.00 -10.09 14.20
N ALA A 81 24.29 -9.61 12.99
CA ALA A 81 23.24 -9.17 12.08
C ALA A 81 22.25 -10.30 11.70
N VAL A 82 20.99 -9.93 11.50
CA VAL A 82 19.92 -10.83 11.04
C VAL A 82 19.46 -10.41 9.64
N ILE A 83 19.51 -11.36 8.71
CA ILE A 83 19.23 -11.15 7.29
C ILE A 83 18.05 -12.04 6.88
N ALA A 84 16.99 -11.43 6.37
CA ALA A 84 15.82 -12.13 5.83
C ALA A 84 15.72 -11.98 4.32
N VAL A 85 15.32 -13.05 3.64
CA VAL A 85 15.04 -13.05 2.20
C VAL A 85 13.64 -13.61 1.97
N SER A 86 12.81 -12.90 1.20
CA SER A 86 11.47 -13.34 0.80
C SER A 86 11.37 -13.51 -0.72
N ASP A 87 10.42 -14.30 -1.19
CA ASP A 87 9.96 -14.24 -2.58
C ASP A 87 8.96 -13.10 -2.80
N ARG A 88 8.50 -12.93 -4.05
CA ARG A 88 7.59 -11.85 -4.46
C ARG A 88 6.26 -11.86 -3.71
N VAL A 89 5.72 -13.04 -3.39
CA VAL A 89 4.42 -13.15 -2.71
C VAL A 89 4.56 -13.28 -1.20
N GLY A 90 5.79 -13.18 -0.69
CA GLY A 90 6.15 -13.07 0.72
C GLY A 90 6.40 -14.39 1.42
N ASN A 91 6.60 -15.49 0.69
CA ASN A 91 7.16 -16.67 1.32
C ASN A 91 8.57 -16.34 1.78
N ILE A 92 8.86 -16.56 3.06
CA ILE A 92 10.21 -16.39 3.57
C ILE A 92 11.05 -17.57 3.09
N LEU A 93 12.21 -17.26 2.53
CA LEU A 93 13.12 -18.22 1.88
C LEU A 93 14.31 -18.56 2.75
N ALA A 94 14.76 -17.60 3.55
CA ALA A 94 15.79 -17.76 4.57
C ALA A 94 15.69 -16.64 5.60
N VAL A 95 16.04 -16.98 6.84
CA VAL A 95 16.46 -16.03 7.88
C VAL A 95 17.81 -16.52 8.39
N TYR A 96 18.83 -15.68 8.23
CA TYR A 96 20.20 -15.98 8.63
C TYR A 96 20.59 -15.07 9.78
N ALA A 97 20.87 -15.64 10.94
CA ALA A 97 21.44 -14.94 12.08
C ALA A 97 22.95 -15.19 12.11
N MET A 98 23.77 -14.15 12.06
CA MET A 98 25.24 -14.31 12.10
C MET A 98 25.72 -14.94 13.42
N ASP A 99 25.03 -14.63 14.52
CA ASP A 99 25.16 -15.32 15.80
C ASP A 99 23.75 -15.68 16.34
N PRO A 100 23.28 -16.93 16.13
CA PRO A 100 21.96 -17.36 16.58
C PRO A 100 21.75 -17.32 18.10
N ASP A 101 22.84 -17.34 18.88
CA ASP A 101 22.77 -17.33 20.34
C ASP A 101 22.74 -15.89 20.91
N ASN A 102 22.96 -14.87 20.08
CA ASN A 102 23.07 -13.47 20.48
C ASN A 102 22.45 -12.51 19.46
N LEU A 103 21.14 -12.60 19.26
CA LEU A 103 20.42 -11.70 18.36
C LEU A 103 20.40 -10.25 18.90
N PRO A 104 20.37 -9.21 18.03
CA PRO A 104 20.21 -7.84 18.46
C PRO A 104 18.85 -7.64 19.15
N LEU A 105 18.84 -7.01 20.32
CA LEU A 105 17.60 -6.48 20.88
C LEU A 105 17.15 -5.29 20.03
N VAL A 106 15.87 -5.28 19.65
CA VAL A 106 15.31 -4.27 18.75
C VAL A 106 14.55 -3.23 19.55
N THR A 107 14.93 -1.96 19.36
CA THR A 107 14.19 -0.81 19.86
C THR A 107 13.31 -0.24 18.77
N ILE A 108 11.99 -0.22 18.96
CA ILE A 108 11.07 0.49 18.07
C ILE A 108 11.13 1.98 18.40
N SER A 109 11.52 2.82 17.45
CA SER A 109 11.65 4.26 17.72
C SER A 109 11.44 5.11 16.48
N SER A 110 10.61 6.15 16.58
CA SER A 110 10.51 7.15 15.52
C SER A 110 11.65 8.17 15.49
N GLY A 111 12.60 8.12 16.42
CA GLY A 111 13.61 9.17 16.59
C GLY A 111 13.04 10.47 17.18
N ARG A 112 11.74 10.53 17.51
CA ARG A 112 11.07 11.71 18.08
C ARG A 112 11.09 11.77 19.61
N ASN A 113 11.77 10.83 20.27
CA ASN A 113 11.89 10.73 21.73
C ASN A 113 10.51 10.61 22.44
N ILE A 114 9.59 9.86 21.85
CA ILE A 114 8.27 9.60 22.44
C ILE A 114 8.43 8.50 23.49
N PRO A 115 7.99 8.73 24.75
CA PRO A 115 8.18 7.76 25.82
C PRO A 115 7.31 6.51 25.64
N ILE A 116 7.76 5.42 26.24
CA ILE A 116 7.02 4.15 26.35
C ILE A 116 5.60 4.39 26.88
N GLY A 117 4.64 3.59 26.41
CA GLY A 117 3.21 3.77 26.69
C GLY A 117 2.46 4.58 25.63
N ASN A 118 3.12 5.00 24.55
CA ASN A 118 2.51 5.71 23.42
C ASN A 118 2.61 4.87 22.13
N GLY A 119 1.67 3.94 21.95
CA GLY A 119 1.70 3.00 20.83
C GLY A 119 2.89 2.03 20.94
N LEU A 120 3.65 1.90 19.85
CA LEU A 120 4.83 1.01 19.81
C LEU A 120 6.16 1.72 20.17
N GLU A 121 6.13 3.01 20.49
CA GLU A 121 7.33 3.81 20.73
C GLU A 121 8.15 3.33 21.94
N SER A 122 9.47 3.36 21.79
CA SER A 122 10.47 3.02 22.82
C SER A 122 10.34 1.60 23.40
N LEU A 123 9.64 0.69 22.71
CA LEU A 123 9.61 -0.73 23.09
C LEU A 123 10.93 -1.41 22.71
N VAL A 124 11.51 -2.15 23.65
CA VAL A 124 12.71 -2.98 23.43
C VAL A 124 12.29 -4.44 23.45
N LEU A 125 12.46 -5.14 22.34
CA LEU A 125 11.89 -6.46 22.11
C LEU A 125 12.92 -7.38 21.42
N ASP A 126 12.86 -8.67 21.74
CA ASP A 126 13.62 -9.71 21.03
C ASP A 126 12.87 -10.14 19.76
N ILE A 127 12.93 -9.28 18.74
CA ILE A 127 12.16 -9.42 17.49
C ILE A 127 13.00 -9.23 16.22
N ALA A 128 14.34 -9.28 16.30
CA ALA A 128 15.21 -9.03 15.14
C ALA A 128 14.84 -9.87 13.89
N PRO A 129 14.52 -11.17 13.98
CA PRO A 129 14.03 -11.94 12.84
C PRO A 129 12.74 -11.38 12.23
N LEU A 130 11.78 -10.95 13.06
CA LEU A 130 10.49 -10.42 12.62
C LEU A 130 10.65 -9.04 11.96
N ALA A 131 11.53 -8.20 12.51
CA ALA A 131 11.88 -6.90 11.97
C ALA A 131 12.58 -7.03 10.60
N ALA A 132 13.56 -7.95 10.47
CA ALA A 132 14.22 -8.24 9.20
C ALA A 132 13.23 -8.77 8.15
N ILE A 133 12.31 -9.68 8.53
CA ILE A 133 11.24 -10.14 7.63
C ILE A 133 10.36 -8.97 7.16
N SER A 134 9.94 -8.09 8.08
CA SER A 134 9.06 -6.95 7.75
C SER A 134 9.74 -5.99 6.76
N LYS A 135 11.06 -5.76 6.90
CA LYS A 135 11.87 -5.01 5.93
C LYS A 135 11.94 -5.70 4.56
N ALA A 136 12.18 -7.02 4.52
CA ALA A 136 12.24 -7.79 3.28
C ALA A 136 10.93 -7.73 2.50
N LEU A 137 9.82 -7.97 3.20
CA LEU A 137 8.47 -7.89 2.63
C LEU A 137 8.14 -6.49 2.14
N THR A 138 8.60 -5.44 2.81
CA THR A 138 8.37 -4.06 2.38
C THR A 138 8.97 -3.79 1.00
N GLY A 139 10.24 -4.13 0.79
CA GLY A 139 10.87 -4.04 -0.52
C GLY A 139 10.14 -4.89 -1.56
N ALA A 140 9.86 -6.16 -1.22
CA ALA A 140 9.17 -7.08 -2.11
C ALA A 140 7.77 -6.62 -2.51
N TYR A 141 7.00 -5.99 -1.61
CA TYR A 141 5.57 -5.73 -1.79
C TYR A 141 5.25 -4.36 -2.37
N LEU A 142 6.04 -3.33 -2.05
CA LEU A 142 5.85 -1.98 -2.60
C LEU A 142 6.32 -1.86 -4.05
N SER A 143 7.14 -2.80 -4.51
CA SER A 143 7.73 -2.79 -5.84
C SER A 143 6.88 -3.52 -6.88
N SER A 144 7.14 -3.23 -8.15
CA SER A 144 6.53 -3.83 -9.35
C SER A 144 7.54 -3.82 -10.51
N SER A 145 7.16 -4.31 -11.69
CA SER A 145 7.98 -4.15 -12.89
C SER A 145 8.07 -2.70 -13.39
N GLY A 146 7.19 -1.81 -12.91
CA GLY A 146 7.19 -0.38 -13.27
C GLY A 146 7.74 0.57 -12.20
N ASN A 147 8.00 0.08 -10.98
CA ASN A 147 8.54 0.88 -9.89
C ASN A 147 9.32 0.00 -8.91
N ALA A 148 10.40 0.52 -8.33
CA ALA A 148 11.17 -0.13 -7.29
C ALA A 148 11.30 0.80 -6.07
N PHE A 149 10.70 0.38 -4.96
CA PHE A 149 10.65 1.13 -3.71
C PHE A 149 11.31 0.31 -2.59
N SER A 150 12.05 1.00 -1.74
CA SER A 150 12.71 0.44 -0.56
C SER A 150 12.01 0.89 0.72
N THR A 151 12.51 0.46 1.87
CA THR A 151 12.05 0.99 3.15
C THR A 151 12.32 2.49 3.32
N ARG A 152 13.30 3.09 2.62
CA ARG A 152 13.44 4.57 2.58
C ARG A 152 12.30 5.25 1.84
N THR A 153 11.86 4.66 0.73
CA THR A 153 10.66 5.18 0.05
C THR A 153 9.45 5.10 1.00
N ALA A 154 9.30 3.98 1.70
CA ALA A 154 8.24 3.81 2.70
C ALA A 154 8.36 4.86 3.82
N SER A 155 9.56 5.07 4.37
CA SER A 155 9.84 6.09 5.40
C SER A 155 9.32 7.46 5.01
N GLN A 156 9.63 7.92 3.80
CA GLN A 156 9.22 9.24 3.32
C GLN A 156 7.70 9.39 3.27
N ILE A 157 6.97 8.37 2.80
CA ILE A 157 5.54 8.49 2.48
C ILE A 157 4.57 8.20 3.63
N VAL A 158 5.08 7.86 4.81
CA VAL A 158 4.25 7.53 6.00
C VAL A 158 4.23 8.62 7.07
N GLN A 159 4.92 9.73 6.85
CA GLN A 159 5.11 10.78 7.85
C GLN A 159 4.04 11.88 7.81
N GLU A 160 4.15 12.83 8.74
CA GLU A 160 3.17 13.90 8.94
C GLU A 160 3.07 14.84 7.74
N ASN A 161 4.14 14.93 6.95
CA ASN A 161 4.20 15.67 5.69
C ASN A 161 4.73 14.73 4.60
N PHE A 162 4.43 15.01 3.33
CA PHE A 162 4.87 14.14 2.23
C PHE A 162 6.40 14.03 2.18
N ASN A 163 7.08 15.15 2.29
CA ASN A 163 8.50 15.19 2.56
C ASN A 163 8.67 15.55 4.05
N PRO A 164 9.33 14.69 4.84
CA PRO A 164 9.66 14.98 6.23
C PRO A 164 10.39 16.32 6.35
N GLY A 165 10.03 17.11 7.37
CA GLY A 165 10.60 18.44 7.63
C GLY A 165 10.05 19.59 6.77
N GLU A 166 9.23 19.33 5.75
CA GLU A 166 8.53 20.40 5.03
C GLU A 166 7.32 20.93 5.82
N VAL A 167 7.12 22.25 5.79
CA VAL A 167 5.98 22.92 6.42
C VAL A 167 4.97 23.37 5.36
N GLY A 168 3.68 23.30 5.67
CA GLY A 168 2.65 23.81 4.76
C GLY A 168 2.28 22.84 3.64
N GLN A 169 2.64 21.55 3.77
CA GLN A 169 2.45 20.52 2.76
C GLN A 169 1.54 19.42 3.29
N PHE A 170 0.74 18.80 2.41
CA PHE A 170 -0.07 17.64 2.79
C PHE A 170 0.79 16.49 3.33
N GLY A 171 0.14 15.55 4.00
CA GLY A 171 0.77 14.35 4.54
C GLY A 171 1.41 13.44 3.52
N GLY A 172 2.22 12.51 4.03
CA GLY A 172 2.61 11.32 3.29
C GLY A 172 1.40 10.64 2.64
N PRO A 173 1.45 10.32 1.33
CA PRO A 173 0.29 9.80 0.60
C PRO A 173 -0.18 8.44 1.15
N LEU A 174 0.70 7.68 1.81
CA LEU A 174 0.40 6.39 2.41
C LEU A 174 0.57 6.41 3.94
N PHE A 175 0.34 7.55 4.59
CA PHE A 175 0.31 7.64 6.05
C PHE A 175 -0.57 6.52 6.66
N GLY A 176 0.02 5.72 7.56
CA GLY A 176 -0.66 4.58 8.20
C GLY A 176 -0.52 3.23 7.48
N VAL A 177 0.14 3.17 6.32
CA VAL A 177 0.31 1.91 5.56
C VAL A 177 1.10 0.85 6.31
N GLN A 178 1.88 1.21 7.33
CA GLN A 178 2.57 0.23 8.16
C GLN A 178 1.60 -0.74 8.83
N PHE A 179 0.36 -0.31 9.14
CA PHE A 179 -0.67 -1.18 9.71
C PHE A 179 -1.50 -1.87 8.62
N SER A 180 -0.79 -2.48 7.66
CA SER A 180 -1.34 -3.35 6.61
C SER A 180 -0.52 -4.64 6.50
N GLN A 181 -1.01 -5.63 5.75
CA GLN A 181 -0.39 -6.96 5.69
C GLN A 181 -0.28 -7.61 7.07
N LEU A 182 -1.29 -7.37 7.92
CA LEU A 182 -1.23 -7.67 9.33
C LEU A 182 -1.12 -9.18 9.60
N PRO A 183 -0.43 -9.61 10.67
CA PRO A 183 -0.24 -11.03 11.00
C PRO A 183 -1.54 -11.77 11.35
N CYS A 184 -2.61 -11.02 11.61
CA CYS A 184 -3.95 -11.46 11.97
C CYS A 184 -4.98 -11.28 10.83
N SER A 185 -4.57 -10.77 9.65
CA SER A 185 -5.49 -10.48 8.54
C SER A 185 -6.11 -11.79 8.02
N ASP A 186 -7.43 -11.77 7.78
CA ASP A 186 -8.21 -12.88 7.24
C ASP A 186 -8.00 -13.09 5.72
N LEU A 187 -7.28 -12.19 5.06
CA LEU A 187 -6.93 -12.29 3.64
C LEU A 187 -5.52 -12.84 3.41
N THR A 188 -4.56 -12.41 4.25
CA THR A 188 -3.17 -12.88 4.14
C THR A 188 -3.03 -14.34 4.55
N ARG A 189 -2.10 -15.06 3.92
CA ARG A 189 -1.84 -16.46 4.26
C ARG A 189 -0.85 -16.58 5.40
N PHE A 190 -1.20 -17.44 6.35
CA PHE A 190 -0.37 -17.90 7.45
C PHE A 190 0.31 -19.24 7.10
N GLY A 191 1.41 -19.53 7.77
CA GLY A 191 2.05 -20.85 7.77
C GLY A 191 3.47 -20.78 7.26
N GLU A 192 4.24 -21.78 7.67
CA GLU A 192 5.66 -21.90 7.37
C GLU A 192 5.91 -22.56 6.00
N ASP A 193 5.00 -23.40 5.52
CA ASP A 193 5.11 -24.08 4.24
C ASP A 193 5.08 -23.11 3.06
N LEU A 194 5.77 -23.45 1.97
CA LEU A 194 5.65 -22.73 0.70
C LEU A 194 4.20 -22.79 0.21
N GLY A 195 3.75 -21.71 -0.42
CA GLY A 195 2.38 -21.66 -0.93
C GLY A 195 1.96 -20.24 -1.29
N GLY A 196 0.70 -20.12 -1.71
CA GLY A 196 0.19 -18.90 -2.28
C GLY A 196 0.20 -17.68 -1.35
N GLY A 197 0.50 -16.51 -1.90
CA GLY A 197 0.40 -15.25 -1.16
C GLY A 197 -0.93 -14.50 -1.37
N PRO A 198 -1.01 -13.23 -0.92
CA PRO A 198 0.01 -12.56 -0.12
C PRO A 198 0.21 -13.25 1.24
N ARG A 199 1.45 -13.34 1.69
CA ARG A 199 1.81 -13.80 3.05
C ARG A 199 1.75 -12.62 4.02
N ARG A 200 1.46 -12.93 5.28
CA ARG A 200 1.41 -11.93 6.33
C ARG A 200 2.80 -11.34 6.64
N SER A 201 2.85 -10.07 7.05
CA SER A 201 4.06 -9.44 7.58
C SER A 201 4.00 -9.38 9.11
N PRO A 202 5.10 -9.68 9.84
CA PRO A 202 5.08 -9.69 11.30
C PRO A 202 4.72 -8.35 11.94
N LEU A 203 5.29 -7.25 11.45
CA LEU A 203 5.12 -5.90 11.99
C LEU A 203 4.43 -4.97 10.97
N GLY A 204 3.81 -5.56 9.94
CA GLY A 204 3.29 -4.83 8.79
C GLY A 204 4.41 -4.29 7.88
N LEU A 205 4.21 -3.15 7.23
CA LEU A 205 5.25 -2.54 6.37
C LEU A 205 6.21 -1.69 7.20
N SER A 206 7.50 -1.76 6.86
CA SER A 206 8.58 -1.10 7.58
C SER A 206 8.92 0.25 6.95
N ALA A 207 9.13 1.25 7.79
CA ALA A 207 9.73 2.53 7.43
C ALA A 207 11.25 2.56 7.68
N ASP A 208 11.80 1.48 8.23
CA ASP A 208 13.16 1.44 8.75
C ASP A 208 14.17 1.04 7.65
N PRO A 209 15.24 1.81 7.39
CA PRO A 209 16.22 1.51 6.35
C PRO A 209 16.77 0.07 6.44
N GLY A 210 17.11 -0.53 5.29
CA GLY A 210 17.59 -1.92 5.23
C GLY A 210 16.65 -2.93 4.56
N GLY A 211 15.57 -2.48 3.92
CA GLY A 211 14.69 -3.33 3.10
C GLY A 211 14.73 -2.94 1.63
N PHE A 212 15.11 -3.88 0.74
CA PHE A 212 15.21 -3.66 -0.70
C PHE A 212 14.49 -4.74 -1.52
N PRO A 213 13.92 -4.39 -2.68
CA PRO A 213 13.40 -5.38 -3.61
C PRO A 213 14.53 -6.11 -4.34
N LEU A 214 14.29 -7.35 -4.72
CA LEU A 214 15.20 -8.18 -5.51
C LEU A 214 14.59 -8.44 -6.89
N TYR A 215 15.39 -8.22 -7.94
CA TYR A 215 14.98 -8.34 -9.33
C TYR A 215 15.79 -9.39 -10.10
N LYS A 216 15.16 -10.03 -11.08
CA LYS A 216 15.87 -10.74 -12.16
C LYS A 216 15.53 -10.05 -13.48
N GLY A 217 16.44 -9.19 -13.94
CA GLY A 217 16.15 -8.26 -15.03
C GLY A 217 15.08 -7.25 -14.61
N ASP A 218 13.95 -7.21 -15.31
CA ASP A 218 12.83 -6.31 -15.06
C ASP A 218 11.71 -6.90 -14.17
N THR A 219 11.91 -8.11 -13.64
CA THR A 219 10.89 -8.82 -12.84
C THR A 219 11.26 -8.84 -11.37
N VAL A 220 10.36 -8.35 -10.52
CA VAL A 220 10.49 -8.48 -9.06
C VAL A 220 10.37 -9.95 -8.67
N VAL A 221 11.39 -10.50 -8.02
CA VAL A 221 11.42 -11.90 -7.57
C VAL A 221 11.38 -12.06 -6.06
N GLY A 222 11.54 -10.97 -5.30
CA GLY A 222 11.56 -11.02 -3.85
C GLY A 222 12.01 -9.74 -3.17
N GLY A 223 12.48 -9.88 -1.94
CA GLY A 223 13.06 -8.78 -1.17
C GLY A 223 14.09 -9.29 -0.15
N ILE A 224 14.98 -8.39 0.25
CA ILE A 224 15.94 -8.58 1.35
C ILE A 224 15.63 -7.57 2.45
N GLY A 225 15.75 -8.00 3.70
CA GLY A 225 15.63 -7.14 4.87
C GLY A 225 16.71 -7.46 5.89
N VAL A 226 17.25 -6.43 6.54
CA VAL A 226 18.37 -6.58 7.48
C VAL A 226 18.08 -5.84 8.78
N ILE A 227 18.45 -6.45 9.90
CA ILE A 227 18.54 -5.83 11.22
C ILE A 227 19.93 -6.09 11.79
N ALA A 228 20.71 -5.04 12.02
CA ALA A 228 22.07 -5.10 12.54
C ALA A 228 22.30 -4.03 13.62
N ASP A 229 21.70 -2.85 13.48
CA ASP A 229 21.85 -1.74 14.43
C ASP A 229 20.95 -1.83 15.68
N GLY A 230 20.00 -2.77 15.70
CA GLY A 230 19.07 -2.96 16.82
C GLY A 230 17.97 -1.91 16.91
N VAL A 231 17.69 -1.18 15.83
CA VAL A 231 16.59 -0.22 15.75
C VAL A 231 15.56 -0.70 14.73
N TYR A 232 14.28 -0.48 15.02
CA TYR A 232 13.20 -0.55 14.04
C TYR A 232 12.51 0.82 14.01
N GLY A 233 13.01 1.70 13.13
CA GLY A 233 12.64 3.10 13.13
C GLY A 233 12.16 3.63 11.78
N LEU A 234 12.51 4.89 11.54
CA LEU A 234 12.30 5.59 10.28
C LEU A 234 13.33 6.71 10.15
N ASP A 235 13.45 7.21 8.93
CA ASP A 235 14.28 8.36 8.59
C ASP A 235 13.45 9.65 8.61
N LEU A 236 13.72 10.54 9.57
CA LEU A 236 13.06 11.83 9.72
C LEU A 236 13.63 12.93 8.81
N SER A 237 14.75 12.70 8.13
CA SER A 237 15.41 13.70 7.29
C SER A 237 15.68 13.15 5.90
N ILE A 238 14.99 13.71 4.90
CA ILE A 238 15.29 13.42 3.49
C ILE A 238 16.33 14.35 2.88
N SER A 239 16.92 15.24 3.69
CA SER A 239 17.78 16.35 3.25
C SER A 239 19.27 16.02 3.27
N ASP A 240 19.63 14.91 3.91
CA ASP A 240 20.98 14.38 4.04
C ASP A 240 21.10 13.01 3.36
N PHE A 241 22.29 12.42 3.51
CA PHE A 241 22.60 11.06 3.12
C PHE A 241 23.36 10.44 4.29
N ASP A 242 22.73 9.50 4.98
CA ASP A 242 23.36 8.80 6.09
C ASP A 242 24.06 7.51 5.64
N ARG A 243 24.83 6.90 6.55
CA ARG A 243 25.44 5.57 6.35
C ARG A 243 24.81 4.57 7.32
N ASN A 244 23.50 4.38 7.23
CA ASN A 244 22.78 3.38 8.02
C ASN A 244 23.35 1.96 7.75
N LEU A 245 23.60 1.22 8.84
CA LEU A 245 24.27 -0.08 8.80
C LEU A 245 23.40 -1.16 8.16
N ASP A 246 22.12 -1.21 8.51
CA ASP A 246 21.15 -2.16 7.95
C ASP A 246 21.00 -1.96 6.44
N GLU A 247 20.92 -0.70 6.01
CA GLU A 247 20.88 -0.33 4.60
C GLU A 247 22.14 -0.77 3.85
N LEU A 248 23.32 -0.48 4.39
CA LEU A 248 24.60 -0.84 3.79
C LEU A 248 24.71 -2.35 3.55
N ILE A 249 24.37 -3.15 4.57
CA ILE A 249 24.39 -4.61 4.50
C ILE A 249 23.36 -5.12 3.49
N ALA A 250 22.18 -4.52 3.44
CA ALA A 250 21.13 -4.92 2.50
C ALA A 250 21.51 -4.60 1.04
N VAL A 251 22.17 -3.46 0.78
CA VAL A 251 22.73 -3.11 -0.54
C VAL A 251 23.77 -4.14 -1.00
N ALA A 252 24.63 -4.64 -0.09
CA ALA A 252 25.56 -5.72 -0.43
C ALA A 252 24.82 -6.99 -0.85
N GLY A 253 23.78 -7.38 -0.10
CA GLY A 253 22.94 -8.53 -0.45
C GLY A 253 22.25 -8.39 -1.81
N GLN A 254 21.81 -7.18 -2.14
CA GLN A 254 21.10 -6.86 -3.39
C GLN A 254 21.98 -6.99 -4.65
N GLN A 255 23.31 -6.98 -4.54
CA GLN A 255 24.18 -7.03 -5.72
C GLN A 255 23.85 -8.17 -6.69
N GLY A 256 23.68 -7.85 -7.97
CA GLY A 256 23.24 -8.79 -9.02
C GLY A 256 21.72 -9.01 -9.09
N PHE A 257 20.96 -8.39 -8.20
CA PHE A 257 19.50 -8.41 -8.11
C PHE A 257 18.92 -6.99 -8.01
N GLU A 258 19.66 -5.98 -8.43
CA GLU A 258 19.22 -4.60 -8.40
C GLU A 258 18.07 -4.36 -9.40
N PRO A 259 17.08 -3.52 -9.05
CA PRO A 259 16.12 -3.06 -10.03
C PRO A 259 16.79 -2.27 -11.16
N PRO A 260 16.18 -2.25 -12.36
CA PRO A 260 16.53 -1.29 -13.39
C PRO A 260 16.57 0.14 -12.83
N GLU A 261 17.61 0.89 -13.19
CA GLU A 261 17.87 2.21 -12.65
C GLU A 261 16.72 3.20 -12.91
N ASP A 262 16.01 3.04 -14.02
CA ASP A 262 14.94 3.93 -14.46
C ASP A 262 13.64 3.79 -13.66
N ILE A 263 13.45 2.69 -12.93
CA ILE A 263 12.25 2.45 -12.12
C ILE A 263 12.49 2.65 -10.61
N LYS A 264 13.72 2.94 -10.18
CA LYS A 264 14.01 3.21 -8.76
C LYS A 264 13.30 4.47 -8.27
N GLY A 265 13.02 4.52 -6.96
CA GLY A 265 12.31 5.62 -6.30
C GLY A 265 12.77 7.02 -6.70
N HIS A 266 14.09 7.25 -6.78
CA HIS A 266 14.66 8.57 -7.16
C HIS A 266 14.49 8.95 -8.63
N ARG A 267 13.87 8.09 -9.44
CA ARG A 267 13.44 8.40 -10.81
C ARG A 267 11.93 8.58 -10.95
N ILE A 268 11.17 8.34 -9.88
CA ILE A 268 9.72 8.47 -9.85
C ILE A 268 9.35 9.76 -9.14
N THR A 269 8.45 10.53 -9.74
CA THR A 269 7.99 11.81 -9.19
C THR A 269 6.52 11.79 -8.84
N VAL A 270 6.18 12.32 -7.67
CA VAL A 270 4.81 12.65 -7.28
C VAL A 270 4.77 14.11 -6.89
N GLU A 271 3.85 14.88 -7.48
CA GLU A 271 3.77 16.34 -7.32
C GLU A 271 5.10 17.08 -7.55
N GLY A 272 5.93 16.58 -8.48
CA GLY A 272 7.25 17.15 -8.78
C GLY A 272 8.36 16.82 -7.77
N LYS A 273 8.08 16.02 -6.74
CA LYS A 273 9.05 15.54 -5.74
C LYS A 273 9.47 14.11 -6.05
N PHE A 274 10.75 13.80 -5.85
CA PHE A 274 11.29 12.46 -6.04
C PHE A 274 11.21 11.64 -4.76
N PHE A 275 11.04 10.32 -4.91
CA PHE A 275 11.18 9.42 -3.77
C PHE A 275 12.64 9.11 -3.45
N ARG A 276 12.95 8.83 -2.20
CA ARG A 276 14.21 8.20 -1.80
C ARG A 276 14.20 6.72 -2.19
N TYR A 277 15.37 6.19 -2.54
CA TYR A 277 15.57 4.76 -2.78
C TYR A 277 16.63 4.19 -1.84
N SER A 278 17.78 4.83 -1.73
CA SER A 278 18.86 4.43 -0.84
C SER A 278 19.72 5.66 -0.55
N ASP A 279 20.37 5.68 0.61
CA ASP A 279 21.37 6.71 0.92
C ASP A 279 22.80 6.23 0.69
N VAL A 280 22.99 4.91 0.73
CA VAL A 280 24.23 4.23 0.36
C VAL A 280 24.13 3.55 -1.01
N ASP A 281 25.27 3.36 -1.66
CA ASP A 281 25.39 2.58 -2.89
C ASP A 281 26.60 1.63 -2.84
N SER A 282 26.86 0.93 -3.94
CA SER A 282 27.93 -0.06 -4.02
C SER A 282 29.34 0.50 -3.76
N SER A 283 29.55 1.82 -3.86
CA SER A 283 30.82 2.49 -3.54
C SER A 283 31.10 2.59 -2.03
N PHE A 284 30.07 2.44 -1.18
CA PHE A 284 30.19 2.45 0.27
C PHE A 284 30.56 1.09 0.87
N LEU A 285 30.51 0.03 0.06
CA LEU A 285 30.75 -1.33 0.48
C LEU A 285 32.23 -1.55 0.76
N THR A 286 32.53 -2.17 1.90
CA THR A 286 33.90 -2.45 2.32
C THR A 286 34.38 -3.81 1.84
N THR A 287 33.46 -4.70 1.46
CA THR A 287 33.80 -6.03 0.94
C THR A 287 34.32 -6.00 -0.49
N SER A 288 35.51 -6.59 -0.70
CA SER A 288 36.04 -6.86 -2.05
C SER A 288 35.37 -8.08 -2.69
N ASN A 289 35.20 -8.09 -4.01
CA ASN A 289 34.66 -9.21 -4.80
C ASN A 289 33.30 -9.74 -4.33
N GLY A 290 32.43 -8.86 -3.80
CA GLY A 290 31.08 -9.24 -3.36
C GLY A 290 31.08 -10.36 -2.33
N GLY A 291 31.97 -10.29 -1.33
CA GLY A 291 31.96 -11.20 -0.18
C GLY A 291 32.16 -12.70 -0.50
N SER A 292 32.66 -13.06 -1.69
CA SER A 292 32.70 -14.45 -2.17
C SER A 292 33.53 -15.40 -1.28
N ALA A 293 34.48 -14.87 -0.51
CA ALA A 293 35.30 -15.64 0.42
C ALA A 293 34.56 -16.00 1.72
N PHE A 294 33.47 -15.28 2.05
CA PHE A 294 32.71 -15.50 3.28
C PHE A 294 32.03 -16.88 3.25
N GLN A 295 32.22 -17.64 4.32
CA GLN A 295 31.65 -18.98 4.46
C GLN A 295 30.38 -18.89 5.29
N LEU A 296 29.26 -19.28 4.69
CA LEU A 296 28.00 -19.41 5.40
C LEU A 296 27.99 -20.70 6.23
N ASN A 297 27.50 -20.60 7.46
CA ASN A 297 27.25 -21.76 8.30
C ASN A 297 25.79 -22.19 8.19
N ILE A 298 25.52 -23.48 7.95
CA ILE A 298 24.15 -23.96 7.79
C ILE A 298 23.33 -23.82 9.08
N ILE A 299 23.94 -23.96 10.26
CA ILE A 299 23.21 -23.85 11.54
C ILE A 299 22.68 -22.43 11.81
N ASN A 300 23.25 -21.43 11.13
CA ASN A 300 22.86 -20.03 11.26
C ASN A 300 21.59 -19.69 10.45
N TYR A 301 21.13 -20.60 9.58
CA TYR A 301 19.81 -20.51 8.98
C TYR A 301 18.76 -20.97 9.99
N ILE A 302 18.17 -20.01 10.70
CA ILE A 302 17.23 -20.26 11.78
C ILE A 302 15.79 -20.39 11.25
N GLY A 303 14.95 -21.11 11.99
CA GLY A 303 13.52 -21.07 11.80
C GLY A 303 12.91 -19.84 12.48
N VAL A 304 11.78 -19.37 11.97
CA VAL A 304 10.98 -18.30 12.57
C VAL A 304 9.53 -18.78 12.62
N ALA A 305 9.03 -19.00 13.83
CA ALA A 305 7.71 -19.57 14.07
C ALA A 305 6.63 -18.85 13.25
N GLY A 306 5.86 -19.60 12.48
CA GLY A 306 4.76 -19.08 11.68
C GLY A 306 5.15 -18.35 10.39
N TYR A 307 6.43 -18.32 10.02
CA TYR A 307 6.95 -17.69 8.79
C TYR A 307 7.90 -18.58 7.99
N LEU A 308 8.79 -19.30 8.66
CA LEU A 308 9.83 -20.11 8.02
C LEU A 308 10.22 -21.30 8.93
N PRO A 309 10.21 -22.55 8.43
CA PRO A 309 10.77 -23.67 9.17
C PRO A 309 12.31 -23.62 9.13
N LEU A 310 13.00 -24.36 10.01
CA LEU A 310 14.47 -24.36 10.05
C LEU A 310 15.10 -24.61 8.66
N GLY A 311 16.04 -23.75 8.26
CA GLY A 311 16.81 -23.89 7.03
C GLY A 311 16.51 -22.81 5.99
N ARG A 312 16.66 -23.18 4.71
CA ARG A 312 16.51 -22.28 3.56
C ARG A 312 15.95 -23.02 2.35
N ARG A 313 15.32 -22.28 1.43
CA ARG A 313 14.60 -22.85 0.28
C ARG A 313 14.56 -21.93 -0.93
N ALA A 314 14.18 -22.47 -2.08
CA ALA A 314 13.85 -21.70 -3.27
C ALA A 314 12.48 -21.04 -3.15
N GLY A 315 12.27 -19.94 -3.87
CA GLY A 315 11.00 -19.21 -3.91
C GLY A 315 10.06 -19.68 -5.01
N THR A 316 8.84 -19.15 -4.98
CA THR A 316 7.81 -19.41 -5.99
C THR A 316 7.89 -18.40 -7.13
N ALA A 317 7.49 -18.81 -8.34
CA ALA A 317 7.42 -17.92 -9.49
C ALA A 317 6.09 -17.14 -9.49
N TYR A 318 6.16 -15.82 -9.48
CA TYR A 318 4.96 -14.98 -9.53
C TYR A 318 4.16 -15.25 -10.82
N GLY A 319 2.83 -15.32 -10.72
CA GLY A 319 1.97 -15.68 -11.85
C GLY A 319 1.66 -17.18 -11.94
N SER A 320 2.33 -18.03 -11.16
CA SER A 320 2.06 -19.46 -11.09
C SER A 320 0.97 -19.80 -10.05
N LEU A 321 0.45 -21.03 -10.12
CA LEU A 321 -0.48 -21.57 -9.12
C LEU A 321 0.13 -21.59 -7.72
N GLU A 322 1.41 -21.95 -7.61
CA GLU A 322 2.16 -22.04 -6.36
C GLU A 322 2.31 -20.67 -5.68
N SER A 323 2.42 -19.60 -6.47
CA SER A 323 2.46 -18.23 -5.94
C SER A 323 1.12 -17.72 -5.41
N GLY A 324 0.02 -18.41 -5.72
CA GLY A 324 -1.34 -18.02 -5.32
C GLY A 324 -1.87 -16.77 -6.03
N LEU A 325 -1.15 -16.23 -7.01
CA LEU A 325 -1.54 -15.07 -7.80
C LEU A 325 -1.25 -15.37 -9.25
N ARG A 326 -2.30 -15.45 -10.07
CA ARG A 326 -2.19 -15.84 -11.49
C ARG A 326 -3.22 -15.16 -12.37
N ALA A 327 -3.01 -15.23 -13.68
CA ALA A 327 -3.98 -14.78 -14.68
C ALA A 327 -5.32 -15.53 -14.58
N ASP A 328 -6.43 -14.83 -14.85
CA ASP A 328 -7.79 -15.37 -14.90
C ASP A 328 -8.13 -16.04 -16.24
N ASN A 329 -7.28 -16.98 -16.68
CA ASN A 329 -7.37 -17.62 -17.99
C ASN A 329 -8.71 -18.37 -18.17
N GLY A 330 -9.65 -17.79 -18.93
CA GLY A 330 -10.97 -18.37 -19.19
C GLY A 330 -11.94 -18.28 -18.01
N GLY A 331 -11.64 -17.44 -17.01
CA GLY A 331 -12.46 -17.22 -15.83
C GLY A 331 -13.47 -16.07 -15.94
N VAL A 332 -13.81 -15.49 -14.79
CA VAL A 332 -14.92 -14.53 -14.63
C VAL A 332 -14.64 -13.16 -15.26
N PHE A 333 -13.35 -12.82 -15.39
CA PHE A 333 -12.83 -11.57 -15.94
C PHE A 333 -11.92 -11.83 -17.15
N ALA A 334 -12.14 -12.93 -17.88
CA ALA A 334 -11.29 -13.36 -18.99
C ALA A 334 -11.19 -12.37 -20.16
N ASP A 335 -12.14 -11.43 -20.27
CA ASP A 335 -12.13 -10.34 -21.26
C ASP A 335 -11.25 -9.16 -20.84
N ILE A 336 -10.67 -9.21 -19.65
CA ILE A 336 -9.72 -8.25 -19.12
C ILE A 336 -8.42 -9.02 -18.81
N ASN A 337 -7.26 -8.38 -19.01
CA ASN A 337 -5.97 -8.93 -18.59
C ASN A 337 -5.83 -8.92 -17.06
N SER A 338 -6.65 -9.69 -16.36
CA SER A 338 -6.80 -9.66 -14.90
C SER A 338 -6.11 -10.84 -14.23
N PHE A 339 -5.72 -10.62 -12.97
CA PHE A 339 -5.15 -11.60 -12.06
C PHE A 339 -6.10 -11.84 -10.89
N ILE A 340 -6.08 -13.06 -10.38
CA ILE A 340 -6.93 -13.54 -9.28
C ILE A 340 -6.07 -14.18 -8.18
N LEU A 341 -6.66 -14.31 -7.00
CA LEU A 341 -6.07 -15.03 -5.87
C LEU A 341 -6.45 -16.50 -5.96
N ASP A 342 -5.47 -17.39 -6.11
CA ASP A 342 -5.65 -18.83 -6.21
C ASP A 342 -5.53 -19.51 -4.84
N ASP A 343 -6.33 -20.55 -4.62
CA ASP A 343 -6.30 -21.30 -3.36
C ASP A 343 -5.13 -22.29 -3.25
N GLY A 344 -4.35 -22.46 -4.32
CA GLY A 344 -3.30 -23.47 -4.46
C GLY A 344 -3.81 -24.78 -5.06
N LEU A 345 -5.11 -24.89 -5.33
CA LEU A 345 -5.78 -26.01 -5.98
C LEU A 345 -6.33 -25.63 -7.36
N GLY A 346 -6.04 -24.41 -7.85
CA GLY A 346 -6.54 -23.91 -9.12
C GLY A 346 -7.85 -23.14 -9.02
N ASN A 347 -8.42 -22.93 -7.83
CA ASN A 347 -9.68 -22.22 -7.68
C ASN A 347 -9.44 -20.75 -7.31
N ASN A 348 -10.29 -19.86 -7.84
CA ASN A 348 -10.34 -18.48 -7.41
C ASN A 348 -10.90 -18.38 -5.99
N ARG A 349 -10.10 -17.88 -5.04
CA ARG A 349 -10.46 -17.69 -3.63
C ARG A 349 -11.64 -16.74 -3.44
N TYR A 350 -11.79 -15.75 -4.32
CA TYR A 350 -12.76 -14.67 -4.18
C TYR A 350 -13.43 -14.36 -5.52
N ALA A 351 -13.98 -15.40 -6.14
CA ALA A 351 -14.87 -15.22 -7.29
C ALA A 351 -16.11 -14.39 -6.88
N PRO A 352 -16.65 -13.54 -7.76
CA PRO A 352 -17.81 -12.71 -7.45
C PRO A 352 -18.99 -13.50 -6.88
N SER A 353 -19.42 -13.11 -5.69
CA SER A 353 -20.55 -13.70 -4.97
C SER A 353 -21.60 -12.65 -4.62
N ALA A 354 -22.81 -13.10 -4.26
CA ALA A 354 -23.83 -12.20 -3.70
C ALA A 354 -23.50 -11.88 -2.24
N SER A 355 -24.05 -10.77 -1.71
CA SER A 355 -23.92 -10.42 -0.30
C SER A 355 -24.27 -11.59 0.61
N LEU A 356 -23.40 -11.88 1.57
CA LEU A 356 -23.61 -12.95 2.54
C LEU A 356 -24.65 -12.55 3.59
N VAL A 357 -24.72 -11.25 3.88
CA VAL A 357 -25.71 -10.66 4.79
C VAL A 357 -26.47 -9.55 4.07
N PRO A 358 -27.45 -9.87 3.22
CA PRO A 358 -28.23 -8.86 2.52
C PRO A 358 -29.06 -8.05 3.52
N SER A 359 -29.20 -6.75 3.28
CA SER A 359 -30.03 -5.92 4.12
C SER A 359 -31.52 -6.29 3.98
N PRO A 360 -32.32 -6.23 5.05
CA PRO A 360 -33.74 -6.57 5.01
C PRO A 360 -34.58 -5.69 4.06
N ASN A 361 -34.18 -4.44 3.83
CA ASN A 361 -35.03 -3.45 3.16
C ASN A 361 -34.82 -3.38 1.64
N ASN A 362 -33.56 -3.34 1.18
CA ASN A 362 -33.24 -3.30 -0.24
C ASN A 362 -32.45 -4.54 -0.72
N GLY A 363 -32.33 -5.57 0.10
CA GLY A 363 -31.53 -6.76 -0.19
C GLY A 363 -30.03 -6.48 -0.11
N GLY A 364 -29.24 -7.32 -0.77
CA GLY A 364 -27.79 -7.14 -0.93
C GLY A 364 -27.40 -6.98 -2.39
N MET A 365 -26.10 -6.96 -2.64
CA MET A 365 -25.56 -7.05 -4.00
C MET A 365 -25.67 -8.48 -4.52
N THR A 366 -25.99 -8.63 -5.79
CA THR A 366 -25.94 -9.90 -6.52
C THR A 366 -24.53 -10.17 -7.02
N ALA A 367 -24.19 -11.44 -7.30
CA ALA A 367 -22.89 -11.79 -7.89
C ALA A 367 -22.63 -11.09 -9.24
N GLY A 368 -23.69 -10.83 -10.02
CA GLY A 368 -23.61 -10.09 -11.28
C GLY A 368 -23.26 -8.62 -11.07
N GLU A 369 -23.88 -7.96 -10.09
CA GLU A 369 -23.54 -6.57 -9.73
C GLU A 369 -22.10 -6.47 -9.22
N VAL A 370 -21.69 -7.36 -8.32
CA VAL A 370 -20.32 -7.40 -7.78
C VAL A 370 -19.29 -7.57 -8.90
N ARG A 371 -19.54 -8.50 -9.82
CA ARG A 371 -18.68 -8.71 -10.99
C ARG A 371 -18.56 -7.45 -11.84
N GLU A 372 -19.66 -6.78 -12.16
CA GLU A 372 -19.65 -5.60 -13.02
C GLU A 372 -18.96 -4.40 -12.37
N ILE A 373 -19.19 -4.17 -11.07
CA ILE A 373 -18.49 -3.12 -10.29
C ILE A 373 -16.98 -3.33 -10.36
N LEU A 374 -16.53 -4.55 -10.08
CA LEU A 374 -15.11 -4.88 -10.11
C LEU A 374 -14.53 -4.72 -11.52
N LYS A 375 -15.27 -5.20 -12.52
CA LYS A 375 -14.90 -5.14 -13.94
C LYS A 375 -14.67 -3.70 -14.40
N GLN A 376 -15.58 -2.78 -14.06
CA GLN A 376 -15.47 -1.37 -14.45
C GLN A 376 -14.29 -0.67 -13.80
N ALA A 377 -13.97 -0.99 -12.54
CA ALA A 377 -12.77 -0.47 -11.89
C ALA A 377 -11.48 -0.95 -12.57
N LEU A 378 -11.39 -2.23 -12.95
CA LEU A 378 -10.24 -2.76 -13.70
C LEU A 378 -10.11 -2.14 -15.10
N ILE A 379 -11.22 -1.96 -15.82
CA ILE A 379 -11.22 -1.29 -17.14
C ILE A 379 -10.64 0.12 -16.99
N LEU A 380 -11.06 0.87 -15.97
CA LEU A 380 -10.51 2.21 -15.73
C LEU A 380 -9.01 2.17 -15.41
N ALA A 381 -8.53 1.20 -14.66
CA ALA A 381 -7.10 1.04 -14.40
C ALA A 381 -6.30 0.86 -15.70
N PHE A 382 -6.75 0.00 -16.62
CA PHE A 382 -6.09 -0.19 -17.92
C PHE A 382 -6.16 1.01 -18.85
N ARG A 383 -7.19 1.85 -18.70
CA ARG A 383 -7.33 3.10 -19.49
C ARG A 383 -6.56 4.27 -18.91
N SER A 384 -6.12 4.19 -17.65
CA SER A 384 -5.58 5.33 -16.92
C SER A 384 -4.07 5.30 -16.83
N ARG A 385 -3.47 6.49 -16.92
CA ARG A 385 -2.04 6.70 -16.74
C ARG A 385 -1.66 6.44 -15.28
N ALA A 386 -0.66 5.58 -15.09
CA ALA A 386 -0.03 5.37 -13.80
C ALA A 386 0.69 6.63 -13.31
N GLN A 387 0.62 6.90 -12.00
CA GLN A 387 1.33 7.99 -11.33
C GLN A 387 2.75 7.59 -10.95
N ILE A 388 2.89 6.37 -10.45
CA ILE A 388 4.12 5.93 -9.79
C ILE A 388 4.92 4.91 -10.61
N ARG A 389 4.65 4.80 -11.92
CA ARG A 389 5.26 3.78 -12.78
C ARG A 389 6.03 4.40 -13.94
N ARG A 390 7.12 3.74 -14.33
CA ARG A 390 7.87 4.00 -15.56
C ARG A 390 7.93 2.72 -16.43
N PRO A 391 7.99 2.86 -17.78
CA PRO A 391 8.01 4.10 -18.55
C PRO A 391 6.71 4.92 -18.40
N LEU A 392 6.81 6.24 -18.56
CA LEU A 392 5.65 7.12 -18.52
C LEU A 392 4.66 6.73 -19.62
N GLY A 393 3.36 6.83 -19.32
CA GLY A 393 2.30 6.35 -20.23
C GLY A 393 1.94 4.88 -20.01
N SER A 394 2.58 4.18 -19.07
CA SER A 394 2.10 2.88 -18.60
C SER A 394 0.72 3.00 -17.93
N HIS A 395 -0.10 1.96 -18.05
CA HIS A 395 -1.37 1.89 -17.33
C HIS A 395 -1.17 1.65 -15.84
N ALA A 396 -2.13 2.12 -15.05
CA ALA A 396 -2.15 1.90 -13.60
C ALA A 396 -2.24 0.41 -13.26
N GLN A 397 -1.62 0.01 -12.15
CA GLN A 397 -1.63 -1.36 -11.67
C GLN A 397 -2.16 -1.44 -10.25
N VAL A 398 -3.32 -2.07 -10.05
CA VAL A 398 -4.08 -2.02 -8.79
C VAL A 398 -4.76 -3.35 -8.45
N THR A 399 -5.04 -3.55 -7.17
CA THR A 399 -6.00 -4.54 -6.67
C THR A 399 -7.32 -3.85 -6.36
N VAL A 400 -8.43 -4.51 -6.71
CA VAL A 400 -9.80 -4.08 -6.41
C VAL A 400 -10.45 -5.11 -5.48
N SER A 401 -11.09 -4.64 -4.42
CA SER A 401 -11.84 -5.46 -3.47
C SER A 401 -13.25 -4.92 -3.29
N ILE A 402 -14.23 -5.81 -3.17
CA ILE A 402 -15.62 -5.49 -2.88
C ILE A 402 -16.08 -6.25 -1.64
N VAL A 403 -16.76 -5.56 -0.75
CA VAL A 403 -17.37 -6.15 0.45
C VAL A 403 -18.86 -5.83 0.54
N ASP A 404 -19.65 -6.69 1.21
CA ASP A 404 -21.04 -6.37 1.56
C ASP A 404 -21.15 -5.37 2.72
N SER A 405 -22.38 -4.99 3.11
CA SER A 405 -22.63 -4.03 4.18
C SER A 405 -22.06 -4.47 5.52
N GLU A 406 -21.90 -5.77 5.74
CA GLU A 406 -21.28 -6.38 6.91
C GLU A 406 -19.78 -6.67 6.71
N ALA A 407 -19.17 -6.07 5.69
CA ALA A 407 -17.74 -6.10 5.41
C ALA A 407 -17.17 -7.49 5.02
N ASN A 408 -18.03 -8.41 4.58
CA ASN A 408 -17.61 -9.71 4.06
C ASN A 408 -17.13 -9.60 2.63
N ILE A 409 -16.06 -10.32 2.28
CA ILE A 409 -15.44 -10.28 0.95
C ILE A 409 -16.39 -10.89 -0.09
N LEU A 410 -16.74 -10.14 -1.13
CA LEU A 410 -17.56 -10.62 -2.23
C LEU A 410 -16.76 -10.87 -3.51
N ALA A 411 -15.70 -10.10 -3.74
CA ALA A 411 -14.79 -10.31 -4.85
C ALA A 411 -13.44 -9.62 -4.64
N ILE A 412 -12.38 -10.22 -5.17
CA ILE A 412 -11.07 -9.58 -5.31
C ILE A 412 -10.48 -9.95 -6.67
N ALA A 413 -9.98 -8.96 -7.41
CA ALA A 413 -9.16 -9.17 -8.60
C ALA A 413 -8.19 -8.01 -8.80
N ARG A 414 -7.19 -8.25 -9.66
CA ARG A 414 -5.99 -7.43 -9.76
C ARG A 414 -5.62 -7.20 -11.20
N THR A 415 -4.91 -6.13 -11.49
CA THR A 415 -4.08 -6.07 -12.68
C THR A 415 -2.79 -6.90 -12.46
N PRO A 416 -2.10 -7.36 -13.53
CA PRO A 416 -1.06 -8.39 -13.39
C PRO A 416 0.13 -7.98 -12.53
N ASP A 417 0.57 -6.75 -12.63
CA ASP A 417 1.76 -6.21 -11.97
C ASP A 417 1.40 -5.23 -10.83
N ALA A 418 0.19 -5.37 -10.27
CA ALA A 418 -0.18 -4.61 -9.07
C ALA A 418 0.81 -4.92 -7.93
N PRO A 419 1.27 -3.90 -7.18
CA PRO A 419 2.03 -4.13 -5.95
C PRO A 419 1.28 -5.07 -5.00
N ILE A 420 2.00 -5.97 -4.34
CA ILE A 420 1.39 -7.03 -3.53
C ILE A 420 0.72 -6.44 -2.28
N PHE A 421 1.32 -5.39 -1.70
CA PHE A 421 0.75 -4.72 -0.53
C PHE A 421 -0.69 -4.24 -0.77
N GLY A 422 -0.98 -3.81 -2.01
CA GLY A 422 -2.28 -3.32 -2.43
C GLY A 422 -3.39 -4.35 -2.29
N THR A 423 -3.07 -5.64 -2.21
CA THR A 423 -4.06 -6.72 -2.08
C THR A 423 -4.79 -6.71 -0.74
N ASP A 424 -4.07 -6.52 0.37
CA ASP A 424 -4.69 -6.39 1.70
C ASP A 424 -5.23 -4.98 1.91
N VAL A 425 -4.49 -3.97 1.43
CA VAL A 425 -4.89 -2.57 1.57
C VAL A 425 -6.20 -2.29 0.84
N SER A 426 -6.44 -2.78 -0.38
CA SER A 426 -7.71 -2.55 -1.08
C SER A 426 -8.90 -3.12 -0.29
N LEU A 427 -8.72 -4.25 0.40
CA LEU A 427 -9.73 -4.81 1.28
C LEU A 427 -9.91 -3.97 2.54
N GLN A 428 -8.82 -3.56 3.20
CA GLN A 428 -8.89 -2.64 4.36
C GLN A 428 -9.67 -1.37 3.99
N LYS A 429 -9.38 -0.79 2.82
CA LYS A 429 -10.06 0.42 2.34
C LYS A 429 -11.56 0.18 2.09
N ALA A 430 -11.93 -0.93 1.44
CA ALA A 430 -13.33 -1.29 1.20
C ALA A 430 -14.11 -1.46 2.51
N ARG A 431 -13.51 -2.14 3.48
CA ARG A 431 -14.09 -2.35 4.82
C ARG A 431 -14.18 -1.04 5.61
N THR A 432 -13.19 -0.16 5.49
CA THR A 432 -13.17 1.12 6.19
C THR A 432 -14.31 2.03 5.72
N ALA A 433 -14.45 2.26 4.41
CA ALA A 433 -15.55 3.06 3.86
C ALA A 433 -16.92 2.48 4.24
N THR A 434 -17.07 1.15 4.19
CA THR A 434 -18.29 0.48 4.64
C THR A 434 -18.54 0.70 6.13
N PHE A 435 -17.54 0.44 6.98
CA PHE A 435 -17.65 0.53 8.43
C PHE A 435 -17.95 1.96 8.89
N ALA A 436 -17.24 2.97 8.38
CA ALA A 436 -17.45 4.36 8.76
C ALA A 436 -18.83 4.91 8.33
N SER A 437 -19.45 4.31 7.32
CA SER A 437 -20.75 4.74 6.78
C SER A 437 -21.96 4.07 7.45
N ARG A 438 -21.74 3.17 8.42
CA ARG A 438 -22.84 2.49 9.14
C ARG A 438 -23.42 3.41 10.22
N ARG A 439 -24.67 3.11 10.60
CA ARG A 439 -25.33 3.75 11.75
C ARG A 439 -24.92 3.14 13.10
N THR A 440 -24.28 1.97 13.08
CA THR A 440 -23.88 1.24 14.29
C THR A 440 -22.43 1.50 14.69
N THR A 441 -21.64 2.17 13.86
CA THR A 441 -20.18 2.36 14.02
C THR A 441 -19.82 2.95 15.38
N ALA A 442 -20.49 4.03 15.79
CA ALA A 442 -20.25 4.65 17.09
C ALA A 442 -20.53 3.68 18.25
N ALA A 443 -21.59 2.86 18.14
CA ALA A 443 -21.96 1.90 19.19
C ALA A 443 -20.97 0.74 19.24
N GLU A 444 -20.56 0.20 18.10
CA GLU A 444 -19.58 -0.89 18.01
C GLU A 444 -18.21 -0.47 18.54
N LEU A 445 -17.72 0.73 18.19
CA LEU A 445 -16.48 1.27 18.75
C LEU A 445 -16.59 1.56 20.26
N SER A 446 -17.73 2.10 20.71
CA SER A 446 -17.92 2.41 22.13
C SER A 446 -18.00 1.17 23.03
N ALA A 447 -18.26 0.00 22.45
CA ALA A 447 -18.33 -1.28 23.16
C ALA A 447 -16.95 -1.90 23.41
N ILE A 448 -15.87 -1.34 22.81
CA ILE A 448 -14.52 -1.84 23.02
C ILE A 448 -13.93 -1.14 24.24
N ASP A 449 -13.79 -1.91 25.31
CA ASP A 449 -13.19 -1.48 26.56
C ASP A 449 -11.67 -1.30 26.43
N GLU A 450 -11.12 -0.66 27.45
CA GLU A 450 -9.69 -0.49 27.61
C GLU A 450 -8.99 -1.86 27.81
N ILE A 451 -7.81 -2.02 27.21
CA ILE A 451 -7.00 -3.24 27.32
C ILE A 451 -5.63 -2.87 27.88
N ASP A 452 -5.28 -3.44 29.04
CA ASP A 452 -3.92 -3.41 29.58
C ASP A 452 -3.13 -4.59 28.98
N LEU A 453 -2.61 -4.38 27.78
CA LEU A 453 -2.03 -5.42 26.92
C LEU A 453 -0.72 -5.97 27.48
N ILE A 454 0.14 -5.06 27.94
CA ILE A 454 1.35 -5.40 28.70
C ILE A 454 1.31 -4.54 29.97
N PRO A 455 1.03 -5.14 31.14
CA PRO A 455 0.83 -4.40 32.39
C PRO A 455 1.94 -3.40 32.67
N GLY A 456 1.58 -2.12 32.72
CA GLY A 456 2.50 -1.00 32.99
C GLY A 456 3.38 -0.58 31.81
N VAL A 457 3.20 -1.15 30.62
CA VAL A 457 4.00 -0.88 29.42
C VAL A 457 3.13 -0.46 28.24
N ILE A 458 2.13 -1.27 27.84
CA ILE A 458 1.25 -0.97 26.70
C ILE A 458 -0.19 -1.02 27.16
N LYS A 459 -0.87 0.12 27.00
CA LYS A 459 -2.28 0.29 27.32
C LYS A 459 -3.03 0.80 26.11
N VAL A 460 -4.01 0.03 25.64
CA VAL A 460 -4.93 0.46 24.58
C VAL A 460 -6.14 1.11 25.26
N PRO A 461 -6.45 2.39 24.97
CA PRO A 461 -7.62 3.04 25.57
C PRO A 461 -8.91 2.41 25.07
N SER A 462 -10.01 2.57 25.81
CA SER A 462 -11.34 2.26 25.26
C SER A 462 -11.55 3.04 23.98
N LEU A 463 -12.06 2.38 22.92
CA LEU A 463 -12.25 3.05 21.63
C LEU A 463 -13.41 4.07 21.65
N LYS A 464 -14.19 4.13 22.74
CA LYS A 464 -15.16 5.19 23.02
C LYS A 464 -14.53 6.58 22.97
N VAL A 465 -13.25 6.73 23.34
CA VAL A 465 -12.56 8.03 23.30
C VAL A 465 -12.56 8.65 21.90
N TYR A 466 -12.43 7.82 20.86
CA TYR A 466 -12.48 8.26 19.46
C TYR A 466 -13.89 8.63 19.01
N VAL A 467 -14.90 7.90 19.51
CA VAL A 467 -16.31 8.20 19.26
C VAL A 467 -16.70 9.54 19.88
N ASP A 468 -16.30 9.77 21.12
CA ASP A 468 -16.55 11.05 21.81
C ASP A 468 -15.83 12.20 21.11
N ALA A 469 -14.57 11.98 20.70
CA ALA A 469 -13.79 12.97 19.95
C ALA A 469 -14.45 13.33 18.62
N VAL A 470 -14.87 12.36 17.80
CA VAL A 470 -15.50 12.66 16.50
C VAL A 470 -16.87 13.32 16.68
N LYS A 471 -17.64 12.94 17.71
CA LYS A 471 -18.93 13.59 17.99
C LYS A 471 -18.76 15.05 18.43
N ALA A 472 -17.73 15.35 19.19
CA ALA A 472 -17.38 16.73 19.54
C ALA A 472 -16.85 17.52 18.33
N PHE A 473 -16.12 16.86 17.43
CA PHE A 473 -15.44 17.49 16.30
C PHE A 473 -16.35 17.76 15.09
N VAL A 474 -17.17 16.77 14.73
CA VAL A 474 -18.03 16.76 13.55
C VAL A 474 -19.48 17.12 13.89
N GLY A 475 -19.99 16.58 15.00
CA GLY A 475 -21.37 16.77 15.44
C GLY A 475 -21.90 15.57 16.22
N PRO A 476 -22.93 15.75 17.06
CA PRO A 476 -23.36 14.76 18.05
C PRO A 476 -23.83 13.41 17.46
N THR A 477 -24.21 13.39 16.18
CA THR A 477 -24.68 12.20 15.46
C THR A 477 -23.60 11.47 14.67
N ALA A 478 -22.36 11.99 14.64
CA ALA A 478 -21.28 11.44 13.85
C ALA A 478 -21.10 9.93 14.11
N LEU A 479 -20.92 9.16 13.04
CA LEU A 479 -20.82 7.69 13.04
C LEU A 479 -22.10 6.97 13.53
N SER A 480 -23.24 7.67 13.58
CA SER A 480 -24.57 7.11 13.93
C SER A 480 -25.69 7.58 12.99
N ASP A 481 -25.41 8.53 12.11
CA ASP A 481 -26.36 9.14 11.16
C ASP A 481 -26.41 8.40 9.81
N GLY A 482 -25.37 7.63 9.48
CA GLY A 482 -25.25 6.94 8.20
C GLY A 482 -24.77 7.84 7.07
N VAL A 483 -24.05 8.92 7.41
CA VAL A 483 -23.26 9.69 6.44
C VAL A 483 -22.31 8.76 5.72
N ALA A 484 -22.22 8.90 4.40
CA ALA A 484 -21.28 8.16 3.57
C ALA A 484 -19.86 8.75 3.72
N PHE A 485 -18.97 7.97 4.34
CA PHE A 485 -17.55 8.29 4.46
C PHE A 485 -16.75 7.47 3.45
N ALA A 486 -15.95 8.16 2.64
CA ALA A 486 -14.85 7.58 1.88
C ALA A 486 -13.58 7.57 2.73
N ASP A 487 -12.57 6.76 2.36
CA ASP A 487 -11.31 6.75 3.10
C ASP A 487 -10.59 8.10 3.06
N ARG A 488 -10.81 8.93 2.02
CA ARG A 488 -10.28 10.30 2.01
C ARG A 488 -10.84 11.14 3.15
N SER A 489 -12.12 11.00 3.45
CA SER A 489 -12.78 11.71 4.55
C SER A 489 -12.26 11.20 5.90
N GLY A 490 -12.15 9.87 6.06
CA GLY A 490 -11.55 9.25 7.24
C GLY A 490 -10.08 9.64 7.44
N GLY A 491 -9.33 9.70 6.34
CA GLY A 491 -7.95 10.15 6.31
C GLY A 491 -7.79 11.60 6.75
N ASN A 492 -8.70 12.51 6.36
CA ASN A 492 -8.72 13.88 6.90
C ASN A 492 -8.86 13.88 8.43
N LEU A 493 -9.78 13.06 8.96
CA LEU A 493 -10.05 12.97 10.40
C LEU A 493 -8.94 12.22 11.18
N SER A 494 -8.00 11.57 10.49
CA SER A 494 -6.91 10.79 11.09
C SER A 494 -5.57 11.53 11.08
N ARG A 495 -5.52 12.76 10.56
CA ARG A 495 -4.28 13.54 10.45
C ARG A 495 -3.80 14.04 11.81
N PRO A 496 -2.47 14.10 12.04
CA PRO A 496 -1.90 14.75 13.22
C PRO A 496 -2.16 16.27 13.24
N PHE A 497 -2.47 16.86 12.09
CA PHE A 497 -2.85 18.26 11.94
C PHE A 497 -4.11 18.37 11.07
N PHE A 498 -5.16 19.03 11.57
CA PHE A 498 -6.40 19.25 10.83
C PHE A 498 -6.69 20.76 10.59
N PRO A 499 -7.03 21.18 9.36
CA PRO A 499 -6.93 20.40 8.13
C PRO A 499 -5.47 20.06 7.79
N ASP A 500 -5.31 19.05 6.95
CA ASP A 500 -4.00 18.60 6.52
C ASP A 500 -3.19 19.73 5.86
N GLY A 501 -1.87 19.71 6.07
CA GLY A 501 -0.94 20.71 5.56
C GLY A 501 -0.89 22.03 6.32
N ILE A 502 -1.53 22.14 7.49
CA ILE A 502 -1.36 23.28 8.40
C ILE A 502 -0.72 22.79 9.69
N ASN A 503 0.62 22.71 9.71
CA ASN A 503 1.38 22.27 10.88
C ASN A 503 1.05 23.11 12.13
N GLY A 504 0.96 22.45 13.29
CA GLY A 504 0.65 23.10 14.57
C GLY A 504 -0.84 23.24 14.89
N ASN A 505 -1.74 22.98 13.93
CA ASN A 505 -3.16 22.87 14.22
C ASN A 505 -3.47 21.67 15.13
N GLU A 506 -4.65 21.67 15.74
CA GLU A 506 -5.15 20.50 16.46
C GLU A 506 -5.30 19.29 15.53
N HIS A 507 -5.11 18.11 16.09
CA HIS A 507 -5.23 16.84 15.38
C HIS A 507 -6.68 16.51 15.01
N GLY A 508 -6.86 15.64 14.02
CA GLY A 508 -8.16 15.06 13.72
C GLY A 508 -8.61 14.07 14.81
N PRO A 509 -9.93 13.83 14.96
CA PRO A 509 -10.48 13.08 16.09
C PRO A 509 -10.08 11.60 16.13
N PHE A 510 -9.58 11.03 15.04
CA PHE A 510 -9.08 9.64 14.99
C PHE A 510 -7.56 9.55 15.17
N SER A 511 -6.87 10.69 15.24
CA SER A 511 -5.42 10.76 15.43
C SER A 511 -5.05 10.97 16.90
N LYS A 512 -3.80 10.67 17.25
CA LYS A 512 -3.22 11.14 18.51
C LYS A 512 -2.74 12.60 18.39
N PRO A 513 -2.63 13.35 19.50
CA PRO A 513 -1.95 14.64 19.50
C PRO A 513 -0.51 14.53 18.99
N PHE A 514 -0.03 15.52 18.23
CA PHE A 514 1.28 15.45 17.57
C PHE A 514 2.46 15.18 18.53
N ALA A 515 2.37 15.62 19.79
CA ALA A 515 3.40 15.39 20.82
C ALA A 515 3.68 13.91 21.10
N VAL A 516 2.69 13.03 20.87
CA VAL A 516 2.81 11.57 21.07
C VAL A 516 2.48 10.77 19.80
N TRP A 517 2.03 11.44 18.74
CA TRP A 517 1.80 10.83 17.44
C TRP A 517 3.14 10.43 16.82
N SER A 518 3.16 9.33 16.07
CA SER A 518 4.25 8.98 15.15
C SER A 518 3.71 7.97 14.15
N PRO A 519 4.49 7.58 13.13
CA PRO A 519 4.13 6.44 12.29
C PRO A 519 3.95 5.12 13.08
N PHE A 520 4.41 5.05 14.34
CA PHE A 520 4.20 3.95 15.28
C PHE A 520 3.11 4.19 16.34
N ASN A 521 2.42 5.33 16.30
CA ASN A 521 1.32 5.69 17.21
C ASN A 521 0.31 6.64 16.54
N VAL A 522 -0.43 6.11 15.57
CA VAL A 522 -1.27 6.93 14.65
C VAL A 522 -2.69 7.20 15.15
N GLY A 523 -3.11 6.58 16.25
CA GLY A 523 -4.47 6.72 16.81
C GLY A 523 -5.34 5.50 16.56
N LEU A 524 -6.60 5.72 16.18
CA LEU A 524 -7.62 4.67 16.07
C LEU A 524 -7.15 3.48 15.21
N GLN A 525 -6.44 3.75 14.11
CA GLN A 525 -5.94 2.68 13.23
C GLN A 525 -5.05 1.68 13.97
N LEU A 526 -4.11 2.14 14.80
CA LEU A 526 -3.25 1.26 15.59
C LEU A 526 -4.01 0.65 16.76
N ASP A 527 -4.74 1.47 17.52
CA ASP A 527 -5.44 1.02 18.73
C ASP A 527 -6.46 -0.09 18.43
N LEU A 528 -7.00 -0.16 17.21
CA LEU A 528 -7.87 -1.24 16.75
C LEU A 528 -7.17 -2.60 16.66
N VAL A 529 -5.88 -2.63 16.32
CA VAL A 529 -5.17 -3.86 15.91
C VAL A 529 -3.97 -4.20 16.81
N LEU A 530 -3.57 -3.30 17.71
CA LEU A 530 -2.35 -3.45 18.51
C LEU A 530 -2.36 -4.73 19.36
N ALA A 531 -3.50 -5.06 19.97
CA ALA A 531 -3.63 -6.27 20.78
C ALA A 531 -3.34 -7.55 19.96
N ASP A 532 -3.90 -7.64 18.75
CA ASP A 532 -3.67 -8.78 17.87
C ASP A 532 -2.26 -8.79 17.29
N ILE A 533 -1.67 -7.64 16.94
CA ILE A 533 -0.27 -7.59 16.49
C ILE A 533 0.67 -8.16 17.56
N VAL A 534 0.53 -7.69 18.82
CA VAL A 534 1.36 -8.17 19.94
C VAL A 534 1.12 -9.66 20.19
N ALA A 535 -0.12 -10.12 20.15
CA ALA A 535 -0.47 -11.53 20.36
C ALA A 535 0.06 -12.47 19.26
N ARG A 536 0.49 -11.95 18.10
CA ARG A 536 1.06 -12.75 16.99
C ARG A 536 2.57 -12.64 16.83
N LEU A 537 3.27 -11.93 17.72
CA LEU A 537 4.74 -11.88 17.72
C LEU A 537 5.37 -13.26 17.96
N ASP A 538 4.64 -14.18 18.59
CA ASP A 538 5.04 -15.59 18.79
C ASP A 538 4.88 -16.46 17.53
N GLY A 539 4.38 -15.91 16.43
CA GLY A 539 4.13 -16.64 15.20
C GLY A 539 2.82 -17.43 15.16
N SER A 540 1.98 -17.34 16.19
CA SER A 540 0.72 -18.08 16.29
C SER A 540 -0.25 -17.77 15.12
N PRO A 541 -1.19 -18.69 14.79
CA PRO A 541 -2.14 -18.50 13.70
C PRO A 541 -3.04 -17.28 13.93
N PRO A 542 -3.58 -16.65 12.87
CA PRO A 542 -4.56 -15.59 13.00
C PRO A 542 -5.84 -16.11 13.68
N PRO A 543 -6.52 -15.29 14.49
CA PRO A 543 -7.77 -15.70 15.11
C PRO A 543 -8.90 -15.74 14.06
N PRO A 544 -9.94 -16.58 14.22
CA PRO A 544 -11.04 -16.70 13.25
C PRO A 544 -11.76 -15.38 12.94
N GLN A 545 -11.79 -14.47 13.90
CA GLN A 545 -12.46 -13.18 13.79
C GLN A 545 -11.61 -12.08 13.10
N GLY A 546 -10.31 -12.31 12.88
CA GLY A 546 -9.37 -11.32 12.35
C GLY A 546 -8.79 -10.35 13.39
N CYS A 547 -8.17 -9.26 12.92
CA CYS A 547 -7.31 -8.33 13.67
C CYS A 547 -7.98 -7.36 14.66
N THR A 548 -9.30 -7.45 14.90
CA THR A 548 -9.98 -6.46 15.77
C THR A 548 -10.92 -7.12 16.75
N ALA A 549 -11.11 -6.47 17.89
CA ALA A 549 -12.08 -6.87 18.91
C ALA A 549 -13.53 -6.48 18.58
N LEU A 550 -13.80 -5.97 17.37
CA LEU A 550 -15.13 -5.58 16.95
C LEU A 550 -16.09 -6.77 16.91
N PRO A 551 -17.41 -6.55 16.96
CA PRO A 551 -18.38 -7.62 16.80
C PRO A 551 -18.21 -8.35 15.45
N GLN A 552 -18.30 -9.69 15.50
CA GLN A 552 -18.34 -10.54 14.31
C GLN A 552 -19.67 -10.38 13.57
N SER A 553 -19.66 -10.62 12.24
CA SER A 553 -20.94 -10.72 11.54
C SER A 553 -21.71 -11.97 11.94
N SER A 554 -23.00 -11.81 12.22
CA SER A 554 -23.91 -12.94 12.31
C SER A 554 -24.51 -13.26 10.94
N ALA A 555 -23.97 -14.26 10.25
CA ALA A 555 -24.64 -14.93 9.12
C ALA A 555 -24.24 -16.42 9.02
N GLY A 556 -24.95 -17.19 8.20
CA GLY A 556 -24.64 -18.61 7.97
C GLY A 556 -23.52 -18.78 6.93
N PRO A 557 -22.58 -19.73 7.09
CA PRO A 557 -22.62 -20.90 7.99
C PRO A 557 -21.76 -20.77 9.27
N GLY A 558 -21.70 -19.60 9.90
CA GLY A 558 -20.96 -19.38 11.16
C GLY A 558 -20.60 -17.91 11.34
N PRO A 559 -20.15 -17.48 12.54
CA PRO A 559 -19.74 -16.10 12.73
C PRO A 559 -18.68 -15.74 11.67
N LEU A 560 -19.01 -14.78 10.81
CA LEU A 560 -18.08 -14.31 9.79
C LEU A 560 -17.04 -13.39 10.47
N PRO A 561 -15.96 -13.04 9.79
CA PRO A 561 -14.96 -12.14 10.36
C PRO A 561 -15.57 -10.82 10.86
N THR A 562 -14.84 -10.15 11.75
CA THR A 562 -15.22 -8.81 12.22
C THR A 562 -15.26 -7.80 11.08
N ARG A 563 -15.97 -6.69 11.28
CA ARG A 563 -16.14 -5.64 10.26
C ARG A 563 -14.81 -5.11 9.72
N LEU A 564 -13.78 -5.10 10.56
CA LEU A 564 -12.41 -4.69 10.21
C LEU A 564 -11.44 -5.86 10.46
N ALA A 565 -11.76 -7.07 9.98
CA ALA A 565 -10.95 -8.28 10.23
C ALA A 565 -9.50 -8.22 9.73
N ASN A 566 -9.14 -7.24 8.90
CA ASN A 566 -7.77 -6.95 8.51
C ASN A 566 -7.34 -5.52 8.87
N GLY A 567 -8.01 -4.87 9.84
CA GLY A 567 -7.73 -3.49 10.25
C GLY A 567 -8.44 -2.43 9.40
N LEU A 568 -8.13 -1.18 9.69
CA LEU A 568 -8.68 0.01 9.05
C LEU A 568 -7.60 0.74 8.23
N GLN A 569 -7.99 1.43 7.16
CA GLN A 569 -7.08 2.25 6.36
C GLN A 569 -7.44 3.74 6.42
N ILE A 570 -6.44 4.62 6.38
CA ILE A 570 -6.61 6.07 6.58
C ILE A 570 -6.06 6.93 5.43
N PHE A 571 -5.95 6.33 4.24
CA PHE A 571 -5.61 7.05 3.02
C PHE A 571 -6.51 6.67 1.83
N PRO A 572 -6.68 7.56 0.84
CA PRO A 572 -7.74 7.46 -0.16
C PRO A 572 -7.70 6.20 -1.04
N GLY A 573 -8.84 5.84 -1.62
CA GLY A 573 -8.99 4.71 -2.53
C GLY A 573 -10.26 3.86 -2.34
N SER A 574 -11.23 4.31 -1.56
CA SER A 574 -12.49 3.58 -1.37
C SER A 574 -13.70 4.50 -1.25
N VAL A 575 -14.85 3.97 -1.64
CA VAL A 575 -16.15 4.58 -1.41
C VAL A 575 -17.17 3.53 -0.97
N PRO A 576 -18.15 3.90 -0.14
CA PRO A 576 -19.27 3.03 0.19
C PRO A 576 -20.21 2.87 -1.01
N ILE A 577 -20.79 1.68 -1.16
CA ILE A 577 -21.74 1.32 -2.21
C ILE A 577 -23.15 1.44 -1.65
N PHE A 578 -24.00 2.17 -2.39
CA PHE A 578 -25.39 2.42 -2.00
C PHE A 578 -26.37 1.86 -3.02
N ARG A 579 -27.55 1.46 -2.54
CA ARG A 579 -28.77 1.29 -3.35
C ARG A 579 -29.81 2.28 -2.84
N GLY A 580 -30.06 3.34 -3.61
CA GLY A 580 -30.79 4.50 -3.10
C GLY A 580 -30.05 5.15 -1.93
N THR A 581 -30.68 5.24 -0.75
CA THR A 581 -30.08 5.77 0.48
C THR A 581 -29.57 4.69 1.44
N GLU A 582 -29.55 3.43 1.00
CA GLU A 582 -29.16 2.29 1.82
C GLU A 582 -27.75 1.82 1.48
N LEU A 583 -26.90 1.73 2.52
CA LEU A 583 -25.57 1.15 2.41
C LEU A 583 -25.68 -0.36 2.15
N VAL A 584 -25.11 -0.84 1.05
CA VAL A 584 -25.09 -2.27 0.67
C VAL A 584 -23.69 -2.87 0.64
N GLY A 585 -22.65 -2.05 0.81
CA GLY A 585 -21.25 -2.51 0.91
C GLY A 585 -20.23 -1.43 0.63
N GLY A 586 -19.07 -1.82 0.13
CA GLY A 586 -17.98 -0.90 -0.21
C GLY A 586 -17.04 -1.47 -1.26
N ILE A 587 -16.43 -0.56 -2.03
CA ILE A 587 -15.35 -0.86 -2.97
C ILE A 587 -14.08 -0.18 -2.48
N GLY A 588 -12.95 -0.89 -2.56
CA GLY A 588 -11.63 -0.36 -2.27
C GLY A 588 -10.63 -0.75 -3.35
N VAL A 589 -9.73 0.18 -3.67
CA VAL A 589 -8.70 0.05 -4.70
C VAL A 589 -7.35 0.47 -4.14
N SER A 590 -6.30 -0.27 -4.47
CA SER A 590 -4.94 0.06 -4.05
C SER A 590 -3.88 -0.46 -5.01
N GLY A 591 -2.91 0.38 -5.34
CA GLY A 591 -1.69 -0.04 -6.04
C GLY A 591 -0.99 1.04 -6.85
N ASP A 592 -1.62 2.20 -7.06
CA ASP A 592 -1.03 3.35 -7.75
C ASP A 592 -1.10 4.60 -6.85
N GLY A 593 -1.14 5.81 -7.42
CA GLY A 593 -1.38 7.03 -6.66
C GLY A 593 -2.77 7.08 -6.02
N ILE A 594 -2.87 7.74 -4.86
CA ILE A 594 -4.11 7.78 -4.06
C ILE A 594 -5.30 8.44 -4.79
N ASP A 595 -5.04 9.36 -5.72
CA ASP A 595 -6.08 9.97 -6.54
C ASP A 595 -6.54 9.02 -7.66
N GLN A 596 -5.62 8.21 -8.22
CA GLN A 596 -5.97 7.13 -9.14
C GLN A 596 -6.86 6.09 -8.44
N ASP A 597 -6.48 5.66 -7.23
CA ASP A 597 -7.27 4.71 -6.43
C ASP A 597 -8.69 5.24 -6.14
N ASP A 598 -8.82 6.51 -5.75
CA ASP A 598 -10.12 7.16 -5.57
C ASP A 598 -10.95 7.17 -6.85
N MET A 599 -10.31 7.53 -7.97
CA MET A 599 -10.99 7.54 -9.26
C MET A 599 -11.47 6.14 -9.63
N PHE A 600 -10.66 5.09 -9.46
CA PHE A 600 -11.06 3.73 -9.81
C PHE A 600 -12.21 3.21 -8.96
N SER A 601 -12.18 3.48 -7.66
CA SER A 601 -13.28 3.11 -6.75
C SER A 601 -14.58 3.85 -7.10
N PHE A 602 -14.53 5.18 -7.22
CA PHE A 602 -15.70 6.03 -7.40
C PHE A 602 -16.27 6.02 -8.82
N LEU A 603 -15.42 6.21 -9.83
CA LEU A 603 -15.85 6.22 -11.23
C LEU A 603 -16.15 4.80 -11.72
N GLY A 604 -15.45 3.78 -11.21
CA GLY A 604 -15.76 2.37 -11.50
C GLY A 604 -17.15 2.00 -11.02
N LEU A 605 -17.48 2.34 -9.77
CA LEU A 605 -18.81 2.15 -9.20
C LEU A 605 -19.89 2.94 -9.96
N HIS A 606 -19.61 4.19 -10.34
CA HIS A 606 -20.52 4.99 -11.14
C HIS A 606 -20.83 4.35 -12.50
N ASN A 607 -19.80 3.94 -13.24
CA ASN A 607 -19.96 3.32 -14.56
C ASN A 607 -20.75 2.01 -14.46
N ALA A 608 -20.44 1.19 -13.45
CA ALA A 608 -21.18 -0.04 -13.19
C ALA A 608 -22.66 0.24 -12.88
N GLY A 609 -22.95 1.26 -12.05
CA GLY A 609 -24.33 1.67 -11.75
C GLY A 609 -25.14 2.05 -12.98
N ILE A 610 -24.53 2.79 -13.92
CA ILE A 610 -25.15 3.12 -15.21
C ILE A 610 -25.45 1.86 -16.04
N ILE A 611 -24.47 0.95 -16.15
CA ILE A 611 -24.58 -0.27 -16.96
C ILE A 611 -25.63 -1.22 -16.39
N LEU A 612 -25.62 -1.40 -15.07
CA LEU A 612 -26.49 -2.34 -14.38
C LEU A 612 -27.94 -1.84 -14.34
N GLY A 613 -28.16 -0.53 -14.18
CA GLY A 613 -29.51 0.03 -14.03
C GLY A 613 -30.29 -0.52 -12.82
N SER A 614 -29.60 -1.19 -11.88
CA SER A 614 -30.21 -1.87 -10.73
C SER A 614 -30.42 -0.95 -9.52
N GLY A 615 -30.05 0.32 -9.63
CA GLY A 615 -30.08 1.30 -8.55
C GLY A 615 -28.86 1.27 -7.62
N ILE A 616 -27.90 0.36 -7.84
CA ILE A 616 -26.59 0.43 -7.18
C ILE A 616 -25.78 1.59 -7.74
N GLY A 617 -25.08 2.31 -6.87
CA GLY A 617 -24.10 3.31 -7.26
C GLY A 617 -23.40 3.97 -6.08
N ASN A 618 -22.80 5.12 -6.35
CA ASN A 618 -22.24 5.99 -5.32
C ASN A 618 -23.33 6.48 -4.36
N ALA A 619 -22.93 6.82 -3.14
CA ALA A 619 -23.80 7.50 -2.19
C ALA A 619 -24.46 8.75 -2.83
N PRO A 620 -25.75 9.02 -2.55
CA PRO A 620 -26.39 10.29 -2.89
C PRO A 620 -25.58 11.47 -2.35
N LYS A 621 -25.49 12.56 -3.13
CA LYS A 621 -24.59 13.69 -2.81
C LYS A 621 -24.88 14.28 -1.45
N GLU A 622 -26.15 14.38 -1.06
CA GLU A 622 -26.63 14.88 0.22
C GLU A 622 -26.26 14.02 1.44
N LEU A 623 -25.87 12.76 1.23
CA LEU A 623 -25.42 11.85 2.29
C LEU A 623 -23.91 11.82 2.45
N ARG A 624 -23.15 12.43 1.53
CA ARG A 624 -21.69 12.33 1.52
C ARG A 624 -21.05 13.22 2.58
N ALA A 625 -19.92 12.75 3.11
CA ALA A 625 -19.15 13.44 4.13
C ALA A 625 -18.59 14.80 3.67
N ASP A 626 -18.49 15.07 2.37
CA ASP A 626 -18.07 16.38 1.85
C ASP A 626 -19.11 17.51 2.05
N ASN A 627 -20.31 17.20 2.56
CA ASN A 627 -21.24 18.21 3.09
C ASN A 627 -20.92 18.64 4.53
N ILE A 628 -20.02 17.93 5.22
CA ILE A 628 -19.64 18.24 6.60
C ILE A 628 -18.57 19.33 6.58
N VAL A 629 -18.87 20.45 7.25
CA VAL A 629 -17.95 21.56 7.46
C VAL A 629 -17.40 21.50 8.88
N VAL A 630 -16.08 21.35 9.02
CA VAL A 630 -15.40 21.39 10.31
C VAL A 630 -14.36 22.50 10.29
N LYS A 631 -14.38 23.38 11.29
CA LYS A 631 -13.43 24.50 11.42
C LYS A 631 -13.30 25.34 10.13
N GLY A 632 -14.41 25.52 9.40
CA GLY A 632 -14.46 26.33 8.18
C GLY A 632 -13.99 25.63 6.90
N VAL A 633 -13.70 24.33 6.93
CA VAL A 633 -13.31 23.52 5.76
C VAL A 633 -14.18 22.28 5.63
N ASN A 634 -14.53 21.93 4.40
CA ASN A 634 -15.26 20.69 4.12
C ASN A 634 -14.33 19.49 4.25
N LEU A 635 -14.85 18.37 4.74
CA LEU A 635 -14.18 17.10 4.54
C LEU A 635 -14.10 16.79 3.04
N ARG A 636 -13.06 16.05 2.62
CA ARG A 636 -12.91 15.64 1.23
C ARG A 636 -13.51 14.25 1.06
N TYR A 637 -14.25 14.02 -0.03
CA TYR A 637 -14.85 12.71 -0.31
C TYR A 637 -14.03 11.89 -1.30
N VAL A 638 -13.80 12.40 -2.51
CA VAL A 638 -12.94 11.77 -3.53
C VAL A 638 -12.13 12.84 -4.27
N ASN A 639 -10.97 12.47 -4.80
CA ASN A 639 -10.22 13.29 -5.75
C ASN A 639 -9.83 12.46 -6.96
N CYS A 640 -9.89 13.06 -8.16
CA CYS A 640 -9.54 12.36 -9.40
C CYS A 640 -8.44 13.10 -10.15
N PRO A 641 -7.47 12.39 -10.77
CA PRO A 641 -6.34 13.02 -11.41
C PRO A 641 -6.76 13.89 -12.61
N PHE A 642 -5.94 14.89 -12.93
CA PHE A 642 -6.07 15.67 -14.16
C PHE A 642 -5.63 14.85 -15.37
N THR A 643 -6.40 14.89 -16.47
CA THR A 643 -6.16 14.09 -17.69
C THR A 643 -5.79 12.64 -17.35
N PRO A 644 -6.69 11.88 -16.70
CA PRO A 644 -6.31 10.59 -16.13
C PRO A 644 -6.10 9.53 -17.21
N PHE A 645 -6.77 9.63 -18.36
CA PHE A 645 -6.80 8.59 -19.36
C PHE A 645 -5.65 8.69 -20.38
N LEU A 646 -5.18 7.53 -20.83
CA LEU A 646 -4.20 7.37 -21.91
C LEU A 646 -4.85 7.46 -23.29
N ASP A 647 -6.16 7.19 -23.37
CA ASP A 647 -6.93 7.09 -24.61
C ASP A 647 -7.88 8.28 -24.84
N SER A 648 -7.87 9.28 -23.95
CA SER A 648 -8.79 10.42 -23.97
C SER A 648 -8.22 11.66 -23.29
N LEU A 649 -8.68 12.84 -23.70
CA LEU A 649 -8.36 14.13 -23.09
C LEU A 649 -9.40 14.62 -22.07
N GLU A 650 -10.37 13.76 -21.71
CA GLU A 650 -11.43 14.09 -20.74
C GLU A 650 -10.83 14.58 -19.41
N GLN A 651 -11.44 15.63 -18.86
CA GLN A 651 -11.05 16.25 -17.59
C GLN A 651 -12.18 16.16 -16.58
N ALA A 652 -11.84 16.34 -15.30
CA ALA A 652 -12.81 16.39 -14.20
C ALA A 652 -13.79 15.19 -14.25
N VAL A 653 -13.25 14.00 -14.55
CA VAL A 653 -14.02 12.79 -14.88
C VAL A 653 -14.94 12.30 -13.75
N CYS A 654 -14.74 12.80 -12.53
CA CYS A 654 -15.57 12.50 -11.36
C CYS A 654 -16.59 13.60 -11.04
N SER A 655 -16.48 14.76 -11.68
CA SER A 655 -17.38 15.90 -11.45
C SER A 655 -18.81 15.55 -11.87
N GLY A 656 -19.77 15.93 -11.03
CA GLY A 656 -21.19 15.68 -11.29
C GLY A 656 -21.68 14.28 -10.91
N LYS A 657 -20.80 13.33 -10.56
CA LYS A 657 -21.13 11.92 -10.32
C LYS A 657 -21.36 11.58 -8.85
#